data_AF-A0A093VM26-F1
#
_entry.id   AF-A0A093VM26-F1
#
_cell.length_a   1.000
_cell.length_b   1.000
_cell.length_c   1.000
_cell.angle_alpha   90.00
_cell.angle_beta   90.00
_cell.angle_gamma   90.00
#
_symmetry.space_group_name_H-M   'P 1'
#
loop_
_entity.id
_entity.type
_entity.pdbx_description
1 polymer ?
#
loop_
_entity_poly.entity_id
_entity_poly.type
_entity_poly.pdbx_seq_one_letter_code
_entity_poly.pdbx_strand_id
1 'polypeptide(L)'
;MRQQHSTEWYCAVALSGETTGARRRLEAPTVCQARNGGLRANQRSCKTLPSLFFDSSDNVTLSPGARCDYPICYYSIDFALISATLTPDSHYFGILVYPYTYPTEYHSNSPSRYHYTSRSAYDFNKLKHPVHVQPWADVILTTLIPKAASSMSKTTRYRDPNQWSRPRDHLDTEKASSPIAYDSSLSDDEPVYSDTSRVTSSSLSSRIPMLGGPSRRRGPPRNGIMPHRLMRCVCLAVFVALLLFVLNLFRFTLLGSAEQVPIDVGKSAPKPHAWESFPFLKRYHGGIRTLVPRNESVPEYPGEGTLGELTLAMENALQSDKSPGEEEQARKTVQKRSDGLPMASSAYNPYPNYKSQEYIQKYGEKVECFLDEDNQVRMPYLQYYPGVPQGFPDAIMGSNEMLGMRDDVCFDRFGRLGPYGLGYGARKGGSGAGMEGDREGSDRVWDDVPPVDFREINWAAAQNRCVIANSHRFAKLGDHHLDRAFAMPVGASPKAHLESPPAPEKERVKGTDHLPRTAVLVRTWHDFHYTEEDIMYLRALITELSLMTGGEFTVLFLIHVKDDNLQIWSDEETYDRVLQDALPKEFRGMGILWSERQMNLIYGGLEESFERGLPVHGVYRSTFMPVQYFSHLHPEYDYVWNWEMDVRHTGHWYHFFDKAASWARQQPRKGLWERNSRFYVPSVHGPWDDFMHTVRVQTELGTNSPNNLWSAVKDSEDKSDPNHKDHGRHGEDFIWGPVRPHESDVMELELDVTPPTSMEKDKYEWGVGEEADLLVFNPLFDPEGTTWLLRNDVTGYNREDGMPERRAAIITASRLSRRLLTTMHRETSMKRHSMFSEMWPATTALHHGLKAVYVPHSVYIDRKWPTRYVEAVFNAGRNGASGGARTSVFGDREHNFRGTTWFYSAGFPSNLYRRWLGYKVDNDGGEKEELAGEGRLCLPPMMLHPVKDVQLVIDNGDVRDEGEVALPVAEEES
;
A
#
# COMPACT_ATOMS: atom_id res chain seq x y z
N MET A 1 -40.86 20.62 -70.45
CA MET A 1 -40.53 22.01 -70.01
C MET A 1 -39.51 21.84 -68.88
N ARG A 2 -38.24 22.25 -69.03
CA ARG A 2 -37.69 23.63 -68.84
C ARG A 2 -37.97 24.18 -67.43
N GLN A 3 -37.04 24.75 -66.64
CA GLN A 3 -35.54 24.87 -66.60
C GLN A 3 -35.19 25.61 -65.26
N GLN A 4 -33.98 25.68 -64.66
CA GLN A 4 -32.59 25.22 -64.90
C GLN A 4 -32.21 24.10 -63.86
N HIS A 5 -30.99 23.69 -63.42
CA HIS A 5 -29.57 24.16 -63.33
C HIS A 5 -29.29 25.28 -62.29
N SER A 6 -28.08 25.48 -61.73
CA SER A 6 -26.72 25.03 -62.12
C SER A 6 -25.80 24.66 -60.91
N THR A 7 -25.10 23.51 -60.93
CA THR A 7 -23.60 23.33 -61.05
C THR A 7 -22.76 23.62 -59.78
N GLU A 8 -21.65 22.96 -59.43
CA GLU A 8 -20.85 21.78 -59.89
C GLU A 8 -19.78 21.48 -58.79
N TRP A 9 -18.92 20.45 -58.75
CA TRP A 9 -18.55 19.31 -59.62
C TRP A 9 -18.03 18.14 -58.73
N TYR A 10 -18.18 16.89 -59.18
CA TYR A 10 -17.40 15.69 -58.74
C TYR A 10 -17.54 14.62 -59.84
N CYS A 11 -16.50 13.83 -60.18
CA CYS A 11 -16.67 12.61 -61.00
C CYS A 11 -15.48 11.63 -60.97
N ALA A 12 -15.72 10.40 -61.41
CA ALA A 12 -14.78 9.25 -61.46
C ALA A 12 -15.12 8.33 -62.67
N VAL A 13 -14.81 7.01 -62.60
CA VAL A 13 -15.21 5.93 -63.57
C VAL A 13 -14.40 5.95 -64.90
N ALA A 14 -14.11 4.88 -65.68
CA ALA A 14 -14.43 3.42 -65.78
C ALA A 14 -13.13 2.62 -66.09
N LEU A 15 -12.92 1.29 -65.92
CA LEU A 15 -13.65 0.03 -66.20
C LEU A 15 -13.48 -0.61 -67.61
N SER A 16 -12.83 -1.79 -67.64
CA SER A 16 -12.98 -2.98 -68.55
C SER A 16 -12.66 -2.92 -70.07
N GLY A 17 -12.09 -4.01 -70.61
CA GLY A 17 -12.01 -4.30 -72.07
C GLY A 17 -10.98 -5.39 -72.49
N GLU A 18 -11.30 -6.21 -73.50
CA GLU A 18 -10.47 -7.31 -74.07
C GLU A 18 -10.69 -7.42 -75.60
N THR A 19 -10.09 -8.30 -76.44
CA THR A 19 -9.27 -9.55 -76.29
C THR A 19 -8.40 -9.79 -77.55
N THR A 20 -7.66 -10.92 -77.61
CA THR A 20 -7.01 -11.57 -78.81
C THR A 20 -5.66 -11.02 -79.32
N GLY A 21 -4.84 -11.83 -80.03
CA GLY A 21 -3.56 -11.37 -80.62
C GLY A 21 -2.63 -12.40 -81.32
N ALA A 22 -1.97 -13.29 -80.56
CA ALA A 22 -1.15 -14.46 -80.98
C ALA A 22 0.30 -14.30 -81.57
N ARG A 23 1.25 -15.05 -80.96
CA ARG A 23 2.53 -15.63 -81.50
C ARG A 23 3.69 -14.65 -81.88
N ARG A 24 5.00 -14.98 -81.74
CA ARG A 24 5.74 -16.26 -81.58
C ARG A 24 7.00 -16.13 -80.67
N ARG A 25 7.43 -17.26 -80.05
CA ARG A 25 8.82 -17.63 -79.61
C ARG A 25 9.45 -16.78 -78.47
N LEU A 26 10.37 -17.29 -77.64
CA LEU A 26 11.15 -18.55 -77.62
C LEU A 26 11.29 -19.13 -76.18
N GLU A 27 11.94 -20.29 -76.06
CA GLU A 27 12.02 -21.27 -74.95
C GLU A 27 12.52 -20.83 -73.53
N ALA A 28 12.43 -21.78 -72.59
CA ALA A 28 12.84 -21.78 -71.17
C ALA A 28 13.58 -23.13 -70.87
N PRO A 29 13.85 -23.65 -69.63
CA PRO A 29 13.56 -23.15 -68.27
C PRO A 29 14.67 -23.44 -67.19
N THR A 30 14.26 -23.43 -65.90
CA THR A 30 14.74 -24.26 -64.75
C THR A 30 15.98 -23.93 -63.89
N VAL A 31 15.72 -23.37 -62.68
CA VAL A 31 15.85 -24.03 -61.33
C VAL A 31 17.21 -24.10 -60.55
N CYS A 32 17.05 -23.92 -59.23
CA CYS A 32 17.85 -24.41 -58.07
C CYS A 32 18.87 -23.50 -57.34
N GLN A 33 19.07 -23.86 -56.06
CA GLN A 33 19.76 -23.12 -54.99
C GLN A 33 21.21 -23.62 -54.75
N ALA A 34 21.96 -22.82 -53.97
CA ALA A 34 22.72 -23.22 -52.76
C ALA A 34 24.27 -23.27 -52.75
N ARG A 35 24.79 -22.98 -51.53
CA ARG A 35 26.03 -23.42 -50.85
C ARG A 35 27.41 -22.78 -51.15
N ASN A 36 27.93 -22.18 -50.06
CA ASN A 36 29.21 -22.42 -49.36
C ASN A 36 30.59 -22.20 -50.03
N GLY A 37 31.52 -21.72 -49.20
CA GLY A 37 32.95 -21.48 -49.46
C GLY A 37 33.25 -19.98 -49.42
N GLY A 38 33.86 -19.42 -48.38
CA GLY A 38 35.24 -19.67 -47.93
C GLY A 38 36.15 -18.56 -48.51
N LEU A 39 37.29 -18.16 -47.94
CA LEU A 39 38.01 -18.58 -46.73
C LEU A 39 39.08 -17.50 -46.45
N ARG A 40 39.32 -17.14 -45.17
CA ARG A 40 40.48 -16.33 -44.70
C ARG A 40 40.53 -14.86 -45.21
N ALA A 41 41.40 -13.98 -44.69
CA ALA A 41 41.87 -13.72 -43.31
C ALA A 41 42.76 -12.46 -43.35
N ASN A 42 42.98 -11.82 -42.19
CA ASN A 42 44.09 -10.88 -41.92
C ASN A 42 44.09 -9.57 -42.76
N GLN A 43 44.81 -8.51 -42.39
CA GLN A 43 45.19 -7.94 -41.08
C GLN A 43 45.76 -6.53 -41.36
N ARG A 44 45.59 -5.57 -40.42
CA ARG A 44 46.38 -4.32 -40.32
C ARG A 44 46.24 -3.36 -41.53
N SER A 45 46.79 -2.14 -41.50
CA SER A 45 46.78 -1.10 -40.43
C SER A 45 47.24 0.24 -41.02
N CYS A 46 46.83 1.35 -40.41
CA CYS A 46 47.49 2.67 -40.41
C CYS A 46 47.70 3.49 -41.73
N LYS A 47 47.07 4.69 -41.70
CA LYS A 47 47.69 6.05 -41.82
C LYS A 47 47.64 6.86 -43.14
N THR A 48 47.49 8.19 -42.92
CA THR A 48 47.91 9.37 -43.73
C THR A 48 47.25 9.58 -45.11
N LEU A 49 46.34 10.54 -45.35
CA LEU A 49 46.52 12.04 -45.43
C LEU A 49 47.79 12.47 -46.20
N PRO A 50 47.76 13.53 -47.06
CA PRO A 50 47.15 14.84 -46.73
C PRO A 50 46.60 15.70 -47.93
N SER A 51 46.36 16.99 -47.66
CA SER A 51 46.39 18.18 -48.58
C SER A 51 45.10 18.56 -49.34
N LEU A 52 44.77 19.85 -49.59
CA LEU A 52 45.27 21.15 -49.04
C LEU A 52 44.32 22.35 -49.37
N PHE A 53 44.57 23.50 -48.69
CA PHE A 53 44.07 24.88 -48.92
C PHE A 53 42.64 25.26 -48.43
N PHE A 54 42.37 26.49 -47.96
CA PHE A 54 43.16 27.76 -47.94
C PHE A 54 42.95 28.60 -46.64
N ASP A 55 43.94 29.42 -46.29
CA ASP A 55 44.02 30.41 -45.18
C ASP A 55 43.66 31.85 -45.68
N SER A 56 43.49 32.95 -44.92
CA SER A 56 43.55 33.34 -43.48
C SER A 56 42.56 34.54 -43.27
N SER A 57 42.64 35.64 -42.48
CA SER A 57 43.62 36.30 -41.58
C SER A 57 42.94 37.36 -40.64
N ASP A 58 43.69 38.02 -39.76
CA ASP A 58 43.23 38.82 -38.59
C ASP A 58 43.28 40.37 -38.75
N ASN A 59 42.61 41.14 -37.84
CA ASN A 59 43.27 41.96 -36.77
C ASN A 59 42.42 43.06 -36.05
N VAL A 60 42.63 43.22 -34.72
CA VAL A 60 42.79 44.50 -33.92
C VAL A 60 41.55 45.44 -33.76
N THR A 61 41.17 45.98 -32.57
CA THR A 61 41.92 46.96 -31.73
C THR A 61 41.36 47.20 -30.28
N LEU A 62 42.27 47.29 -29.28
CA LEU A 62 42.32 48.15 -28.05
C LEU A 62 41.24 48.15 -26.90
N SER A 63 41.65 48.76 -25.76
CA SER A 63 41.09 48.69 -24.37
C SER A 63 40.72 50.13 -23.82
N PRO A 64 40.63 50.53 -22.49
CA PRO A 64 41.30 50.03 -21.25
C PRO A 64 40.55 50.13 -19.86
N GLY A 65 41.18 49.64 -18.77
CA GLY A 65 40.96 50.06 -17.36
C GLY A 65 40.67 48.91 -16.36
N ALA A 66 41.63 48.40 -15.56
CA ALA A 66 42.24 48.96 -14.33
C ALA A 66 41.36 48.76 -13.07
N ARG A 67 41.77 48.21 -11.91
CA ARG A 67 43.05 47.71 -11.28
C ARG A 67 42.63 46.87 -10.02
N CYS A 68 43.39 46.14 -9.19
CA CYS A 68 44.77 45.64 -8.99
C CYS A 68 44.70 44.56 -7.84
N ASP A 69 45.71 43.84 -7.30
CA ASP A 69 47.18 43.76 -7.45
C ASP A 69 47.72 42.35 -6.99
N TYR A 70 49.05 42.18 -6.85
CA TYR A 70 49.79 41.02 -6.28
C TYR A 70 50.85 41.53 -5.24
N PRO A 71 51.88 40.81 -4.70
CA PRO A 71 52.51 39.49 -4.97
C PRO A 71 52.64 38.58 -3.69
N ILE A 72 53.43 37.48 -3.53
CA ILE A 72 54.84 37.10 -3.84
C ILE A 72 55.02 35.55 -3.90
N CYS A 73 55.99 35.07 -4.69
CA CYS A 73 56.39 33.65 -4.82
C CYS A 73 57.58 33.28 -3.91
N TYR A 74 57.82 31.98 -3.62
CA TYR A 74 59.19 31.42 -3.48
C TYR A 74 59.25 29.89 -3.74
N TYR A 75 60.48 29.34 -3.71
CA TYR A 75 60.97 28.14 -4.41
C TYR A 75 60.61 26.75 -3.83
N SER A 76 60.80 25.73 -4.68
CA SER A 76 60.86 24.29 -4.36
C SER A 76 62.24 23.84 -3.83
N ILE A 77 62.29 22.71 -3.11
CA ILE A 77 63.45 21.79 -2.98
C ILE A 77 62.94 20.41 -2.48
N ASP A 78 63.40 19.32 -3.10
CA ASP A 78 63.22 17.94 -2.63
C ASP A 78 64.25 17.55 -1.55
N PHE A 79 63.93 16.62 -0.65
CA PHE A 79 64.73 15.41 -0.38
C PHE A 79 63.95 14.37 0.46
N ALA A 80 64.38 13.10 0.43
CA ALA A 80 63.61 11.94 0.89
C ALA A 80 64.25 11.18 2.09
N LEU A 81 63.67 10.01 2.43
CA LEU A 81 64.10 8.98 3.41
C LEU A 81 63.92 9.39 4.89
N ILE A 82 63.42 8.56 5.81
CA ILE A 82 63.57 7.09 6.00
C ILE A 82 62.24 6.43 6.46
N SER A 83 62.09 5.11 6.25
CA SER A 83 61.04 4.24 6.82
C SER A 83 61.63 3.19 7.77
N ALA A 84 60.94 2.84 8.87
CA ALA A 84 60.93 1.50 9.48
C ALA A 84 60.01 1.37 10.72
N THR A 85 58.97 0.54 10.59
CA THR A 85 58.39 -0.40 11.59
C THR A 85 58.45 -0.11 13.10
N LEU A 86 57.27 -0.16 13.74
CA LEU A 86 57.08 -0.53 15.14
C LEU A 86 56.41 -1.91 15.23
N THR A 87 56.84 -2.74 16.20
CA THR A 87 56.06 -3.84 16.77
C THR A 87 55.74 -3.53 18.23
N PRO A 88 54.72 -4.18 18.82
CA PRO A 88 55.01 -4.89 20.07
C PRO A 88 54.26 -6.23 20.21
N ASP A 89 54.87 -7.15 20.96
CA ASP A 89 54.28 -8.43 21.37
C ASP A 89 53.47 -8.33 22.68
N SER A 90 52.39 -9.11 22.79
CA SER A 90 51.88 -9.71 24.03
C SER A 90 51.26 -8.75 25.10
N HIS A 91 50.57 -9.21 26.17
CA HIS A 91 50.44 -10.53 26.78
C HIS A 91 49.14 -10.65 27.64
N TYR A 92 48.64 -11.88 27.82
CA TYR A 92 47.80 -12.40 28.93
C TYR A 92 46.48 -11.69 29.35
N PHE A 93 45.40 -12.47 29.27
CA PHE A 93 44.66 -12.90 30.47
C PHE A 93 44.25 -14.38 30.32
N GLY A 94 43.98 -15.07 31.42
CA GLY A 94 43.54 -16.47 31.38
C GLY A 94 42.90 -16.93 32.70
N ILE A 95 41.87 -17.78 32.60
CA ILE A 95 41.16 -18.39 33.73
C ILE A 95 40.94 -19.88 33.42
N LEU A 96 41.18 -20.74 34.42
CA LEU A 96 40.98 -22.19 34.38
C LEU A 96 39.79 -22.58 35.26
N VAL A 97 38.88 -23.42 34.75
CA VAL A 97 38.33 -24.61 35.45
C VAL A 97 37.93 -25.67 34.39
N TYR A 98 38.23 -26.94 34.68
CA TYR A 98 37.89 -28.17 33.94
C TYR A 98 37.04 -29.09 34.87
N PRO A 99 36.64 -30.31 34.49
CA PRO A 99 36.01 -30.81 33.25
C PRO A 99 34.77 -31.70 33.57
N TYR A 100 34.18 -32.36 32.56
CA TYR A 100 33.84 -33.80 32.62
C TYR A 100 33.76 -34.38 31.18
N THR A 101 33.91 -35.70 31.02
CA THR A 101 34.30 -36.32 29.72
C THR A 101 33.44 -37.50 29.27
N TYR A 102 33.37 -37.65 27.94
CA TYR A 102 33.19 -38.84 27.07
C TYR A 102 33.58 -40.22 27.67
N PRO A 103 33.12 -41.38 27.14
CA PRO A 103 32.87 -41.71 25.70
C PRO A 103 31.49 -42.40 25.43
N THR A 104 31.13 -43.01 24.28
CA THR A 104 31.90 -43.58 23.14
C THR A 104 31.14 -43.60 21.79
N GLU A 105 31.86 -44.01 20.74
CA GLU A 105 31.53 -44.30 19.33
C GLU A 105 30.36 -45.28 19.07
N TYR A 106 29.71 -45.20 17.89
CA TYR A 106 30.02 -46.09 16.74
C TYR A 106 29.38 -45.63 15.41
N HIS A 107 29.90 -46.13 14.29
CA HIS A 107 29.56 -45.73 12.91
C HIS A 107 28.56 -46.67 12.19
N SER A 108 27.89 -46.11 11.17
CA SER A 108 27.53 -46.71 9.87
C SER A 108 26.14 -47.35 9.60
N ASN A 109 25.71 -47.08 8.36
CA ASN A 109 24.90 -47.90 7.43
C ASN A 109 23.40 -48.19 7.68
N SER A 110 22.61 -47.67 6.74
CA SER A 110 21.34 -48.21 6.25
C SER A 110 21.60 -49.27 5.13
N PRO A 111 20.61 -49.81 4.37
CA PRO A 111 19.16 -49.97 4.60
C PRO A 111 18.62 -51.41 4.32
N SER A 112 17.45 -51.77 4.86
CA SER A 112 16.48 -52.73 4.26
C SER A 112 15.17 -52.70 5.07
N ARG A 113 13.98 -52.44 4.50
CA ARG A 113 13.11 -53.36 3.71
C ARG A 113 12.90 -54.75 4.34
N TYR A 114 11.70 -54.98 4.89
CA TYR A 114 10.87 -56.17 4.61
C TYR A 114 9.39 -55.89 4.91
N HIS A 115 8.47 -56.48 4.12
CA HIS A 115 7.01 -56.50 4.37
C HIS A 115 6.62 -57.78 5.10
N TYR A 116 5.61 -57.71 5.98
CA TYR A 116 4.56 -58.74 6.23
C TYR A 116 3.48 -58.06 7.12
N THR A 117 2.30 -57.64 6.65
CA THR A 117 1.07 -58.38 6.29
C THR A 117 0.44 -59.32 7.35
N SER A 118 -0.75 -58.92 7.82
CA SER A 118 -1.97 -59.72 8.08
C SER A 118 -2.47 -60.01 9.52
N ARG A 119 -3.74 -59.61 9.73
CA ARG A 119 -4.88 -60.29 10.41
C ARG A 119 -4.71 -61.00 11.77
N SER A 120 -5.38 -60.46 12.79
CA SER A 120 -6.57 -61.06 13.45
C SER A 120 -7.31 -59.91 14.18
N ALA A 121 -8.62 -59.64 14.08
CA ALA A 121 -9.82 -60.50 14.07
C ALA A 121 -10.07 -61.21 15.42
N TYR A 122 -10.92 -60.59 16.24
CA TYR A 122 -11.78 -61.23 17.24
C TYR A 122 -13.05 -60.38 17.42
N ASP A 123 -14.21 -61.01 17.34
CA ASP A 123 -15.54 -60.44 17.64
C ASP A 123 -16.12 -61.24 18.81
N PHE A 124 -16.69 -60.55 19.80
CA PHE A 124 -17.67 -61.16 20.69
C PHE A 124 -18.69 -60.12 21.17
N ASN A 125 -19.96 -60.50 21.11
CA ASN A 125 -21.09 -59.58 21.11
C ASN A 125 -22.12 -59.97 22.20
N LYS A 126 -22.91 -58.98 22.64
CA LYS A 126 -24.04 -59.04 23.59
C LYS A 126 -23.71 -59.12 25.08
N LEU A 127 -24.26 -58.15 25.83
CA LEU A 127 -25.25 -58.42 26.88
C LEU A 127 -26.22 -57.21 26.98
N LYS A 128 -27.36 -57.37 27.69
CA LYS A 128 -28.49 -56.41 27.68
C LYS A 128 -28.66 -55.69 29.03
N HIS A 129 -29.11 -54.43 28.96
CA HIS A 129 -30.14 -53.70 29.77
C HIS A 129 -30.52 -54.15 31.22
N PRO A 130 -31.23 -53.31 32.01
CA PRO A 130 -31.07 -51.87 32.26
C PRO A 130 -31.29 -51.50 33.76
N VAL A 131 -30.88 -50.31 34.22
CA VAL A 131 -31.36 -49.74 35.51
C VAL A 131 -31.56 -48.22 35.43
N HIS A 132 -32.78 -47.77 35.74
CA HIS A 132 -33.13 -46.39 36.13
C HIS A 132 -32.88 -46.22 37.65
N VAL A 133 -32.40 -45.07 38.12
CA VAL A 133 -32.91 -44.37 39.33
C VAL A 133 -32.36 -42.92 39.40
N GLN A 134 -33.25 -42.00 39.73
CA GLN A 134 -33.08 -40.64 40.28
C GLN A 134 -34.22 -40.49 41.33
N PRO A 135 -34.37 -39.41 42.14
CA PRO A 135 -33.45 -38.34 42.53
C PRO A 135 -33.36 -38.17 44.09
N TRP A 136 -33.63 -36.96 44.63
CA TRP A 136 -33.62 -36.47 46.05
C TRP A 136 -32.21 -36.13 46.60
N ALA A 137 -31.86 -34.93 47.12
CA ALA A 137 -32.55 -33.83 47.85
C ALA A 137 -32.80 -34.11 49.36
N ASP A 138 -32.76 -33.15 50.30
CA ASP A 138 -32.54 -31.67 50.25
C ASP A 138 -31.55 -31.22 51.40
N VAL A 139 -31.56 -30.11 52.18
CA VAL A 139 -32.49 -28.98 52.48
C VAL A 139 -31.76 -27.77 53.16
N ILE A 140 -32.04 -26.52 52.73
CA ILE A 140 -32.29 -25.22 53.48
C ILE A 140 -31.32 -24.77 54.63
N LEU A 141 -31.01 -23.48 54.94
CA LEU A 141 -31.59 -22.12 54.77
C LEU A 141 -30.70 -21.18 53.90
N THR A 142 -31.12 -20.12 53.16
CA THR A 142 -32.10 -19.00 53.32
C THR A 142 -31.71 -17.93 54.37
N THR A 143 -31.92 -16.61 54.23
CA THR A 143 -32.71 -15.71 53.33
C THR A 143 -31.80 -14.56 52.78
N LEU A 144 -32.13 -13.63 51.85
CA LEU A 144 -33.36 -12.85 51.52
C LEU A 144 -33.45 -12.50 50.00
N ILE A 145 -34.66 -12.25 49.48
CA ILE A 145 -34.95 -11.71 48.12
C ILE A 145 -36.27 -10.90 48.18
N PRO A 146 -36.44 -9.81 47.40
CA PRO A 146 -37.41 -9.82 46.27
C PRO A 146 -36.82 -9.20 44.98
N LYS A 147 -36.98 -9.68 43.72
CA LYS A 147 -38.05 -10.37 42.93
C LYS A 147 -39.18 -9.48 42.36
N ALA A 148 -38.92 -8.88 41.20
CA ALA A 148 -39.81 -8.79 40.01
C ALA A 148 -38.93 -8.31 38.82
N ALA A 149 -38.74 -8.97 37.67
CA ALA A 149 -39.62 -9.72 36.76
C ALA A 149 -40.46 -8.82 35.82
N SER A 150 -39.99 -8.60 34.59
CA SER A 150 -40.79 -8.05 33.48
C SER A 150 -40.28 -8.54 32.11
N SER A 151 -41.20 -8.58 31.16
CA SER A 151 -41.04 -9.02 29.76
C SER A 151 -40.02 -8.19 28.97
N MET A 152 -39.16 -8.83 28.17
CA MET A 152 -38.52 -8.19 27.03
C MET A 152 -39.35 -8.43 25.77
N SER A 153 -40.15 -7.44 25.38
CA SER A 153 -40.75 -7.40 24.04
C SER A 153 -39.70 -7.06 22.98
N LYS A 154 -39.91 -7.53 21.74
CA LYS A 154 -39.17 -7.05 20.57
C LYS A 154 -39.65 -5.64 20.21
N THR A 155 -39.18 -4.61 20.91
CA THR A 155 -39.36 -3.22 20.48
C THR A 155 -38.21 -2.81 19.56
N THR A 156 -38.48 -2.84 18.25
CA THR A 156 -37.63 -2.25 17.21
C THR A 156 -37.45 -0.76 17.51
N ARG A 157 -36.25 -0.33 17.92
CA ARG A 157 -35.98 1.10 18.10
C ARG A 157 -35.89 1.76 16.72
N TYR A 158 -36.94 2.46 16.32
CA TYR A 158 -36.89 3.39 15.21
C TYR A 158 -35.81 4.44 15.51
N ARG A 159 -34.70 4.40 14.77
CA ARG A 159 -33.58 5.34 14.91
C ARG A 159 -33.82 6.48 13.93
N ASP A 160 -33.84 7.72 14.42
CA ASP A 160 -34.06 8.91 13.59
C ASP A 160 -33.02 8.95 12.44
N PRO A 161 -33.44 8.89 11.17
CA PRO A 161 -32.52 8.88 10.03
C PRO A 161 -31.71 10.17 9.89
N ASN A 162 -32.10 11.28 10.56
CA ASN A 162 -31.36 12.54 10.52
C ASN A 162 -30.21 12.61 11.54
N GLN A 163 -30.10 11.66 12.49
CA GLN A 163 -28.98 11.60 13.43
C GLN A 163 -27.91 10.59 13.01
N TRP A 164 -27.23 10.91 11.92
CA TRP A 164 -25.92 10.33 11.60
C TRP A 164 -24.90 10.87 12.61
N SER A 165 -24.81 10.18 13.76
CA SER A 165 -23.76 10.40 14.75
C SER A 165 -22.39 10.36 14.07
N ARG A 166 -21.56 11.40 14.29
CA ARG A 166 -20.21 11.55 13.73
C ARG A 166 -19.47 10.20 13.70
N PRO A 167 -18.69 9.91 12.65
CA PRO A 167 -17.73 8.81 12.70
C PRO A 167 -16.96 8.88 14.02
N ARG A 168 -16.94 7.77 14.78
CA ARG A 168 -15.83 7.56 15.69
C ARG A 168 -14.63 7.32 14.78
N ASP A 169 -13.57 8.10 14.97
CA ASP A 169 -12.26 7.72 14.46
C ASP A 169 -11.94 6.35 15.07
N HIS A 170 -12.14 5.30 14.30
CA HIS A 170 -11.61 3.97 14.57
C HIS A 170 -10.11 4.03 14.28
N LEU A 171 -9.42 4.78 15.15
CA LEU A 171 -8.00 4.62 15.43
C LEU A 171 -7.78 3.13 15.66
N ASP A 172 -7.10 2.51 14.70
CA ASP A 172 -6.53 1.19 14.85
C ASP A 172 -5.61 1.24 16.08
N THR A 173 -6.09 0.69 17.20
CA THR A 173 -5.39 0.70 18.48
C THR A 173 -4.11 -0.12 18.45
N GLU A 174 -3.95 -1.00 17.46
CA GLU A 174 -2.71 -1.73 17.24
C GLU A 174 -1.73 -0.85 16.45
N LYS A 175 -2.16 -0.05 15.46
CA LYS A 175 -1.27 0.94 14.78
C LYS A 175 -1.07 2.26 15.55
N ALA A 176 -1.88 2.57 16.54
CA ALA A 176 -1.75 3.79 17.33
C ALA A 176 -0.46 3.82 18.19
N SER A 177 0.24 4.95 18.18
CA SER A 177 1.37 5.20 19.08
C SER A 177 0.90 5.23 20.54
N SER A 178 1.26 4.19 21.31
CA SER A 178 1.06 4.18 22.76
C SER A 178 1.79 5.39 23.39
N PRO A 179 1.22 6.06 24.40
CA PRO A 179 1.83 7.25 25.02
C PRO A 179 2.99 6.86 25.93
N ILE A 180 4.15 6.56 25.34
CA ILE A 180 5.41 6.32 26.06
C ILE A 180 5.87 7.64 26.67
N ALA A 181 5.85 7.71 28.00
CA ALA A 181 6.34 8.86 28.74
C ALA A 181 7.88 8.91 28.72
N TYR A 182 8.45 9.64 27.77
CA TYR A 182 9.84 10.09 27.86
C TYR A 182 9.91 11.39 28.68
N ASP A 183 10.47 11.29 29.88
CA ASP A 183 10.94 12.43 30.64
C ASP A 183 12.33 12.83 30.11
N SER A 184 12.41 13.97 29.42
CA SER A 184 13.65 14.51 28.89
C SER A 184 13.64 16.04 28.97
N SER A 185 14.08 16.57 30.10
CA SER A 185 14.29 18.00 30.29
C SER A 185 15.36 18.53 29.34
N LEU A 186 14.95 19.28 28.31
CA LEU A 186 15.83 20.16 27.54
C LEU A 186 15.50 21.61 27.89
N SER A 187 16.54 22.37 28.21
CA SER A 187 16.47 23.80 28.44
C SER A 187 16.25 24.56 27.14
N ASP A 188 15.45 25.62 27.17
CA ASP A 188 15.29 26.55 26.05
C ASP A 188 16.62 27.23 25.67
N ASP A 189 16.91 27.27 24.37
CA ASP A 189 17.81 28.26 23.75
C ASP A 189 17.40 28.39 22.26
N GLU A 190 16.79 29.51 21.89
CA GLU A 190 16.40 29.87 20.51
C GLU A 190 17.16 31.15 20.08
N PRO A 191 17.77 31.21 18.87
CA PRO A 191 18.79 32.21 18.56
C PRO A 191 18.30 33.39 17.70
N VAL A 192 18.62 34.63 18.09
CA VAL A 192 18.41 35.82 17.23
C VAL A 192 19.61 36.80 17.28
N TYR A 193 20.36 36.79 16.16
CA TYR A 193 21.13 37.87 15.52
C TYR A 193 22.10 38.80 16.29
N SER A 194 23.13 39.22 15.53
CA SER A 194 24.21 40.13 15.90
C SER A 194 23.92 41.60 15.57
N ASP A 195 24.45 42.54 16.37
CA ASP A 195 25.12 43.73 15.81
C ASP A 195 26.18 44.31 16.80
N THR A 196 26.74 45.48 16.50
CA THR A 196 28.09 45.90 16.87
C THR A 196 28.17 47.27 17.57
N SER A 197 28.98 47.37 18.63
CA SER A 197 29.78 48.52 19.12
C SER A 197 30.25 48.25 20.56
N ARG A 198 31.44 48.57 21.10
CA ARG A 198 32.49 49.61 20.94
C ARG A 198 32.34 50.75 21.98
N VAL A 199 33.47 51.15 22.60
CA VAL A 199 33.72 52.39 23.40
C VAL A 199 33.45 52.36 24.94
N THR A 200 34.52 52.09 25.73
CA THR A 200 34.98 52.75 27.01
C THR A 200 34.04 52.97 28.23
N SER A 201 34.50 53.06 29.50
CA SER A 201 35.78 52.73 30.17
C SER A 201 35.70 52.95 31.70
N SER A 202 36.64 52.36 32.45
CA SER A 202 37.05 52.76 33.82
C SER A 202 36.04 52.45 34.97
N SER A 203 36.43 52.37 36.25
CA SER A 203 37.72 52.71 36.89
C SER A 203 38.01 51.88 38.16
N LEU A 204 39.32 51.67 38.45
CA LEU A 204 39.98 51.58 39.78
C LEU A 204 39.44 50.62 40.91
N SER A 205 40.27 50.00 41.78
CA SER A 205 41.73 49.85 41.81
C SER A 205 42.24 48.85 42.87
N SER A 206 43.05 47.84 42.46
CA SER A 206 44.20 47.29 43.21
C SER A 206 43.93 46.50 44.53
N ARG A 207 44.84 45.69 45.11
CA ARG A 207 46.28 45.44 44.87
C ARG A 207 46.62 43.94 44.89
N ILE A 208 47.65 43.56 44.13
CA ILE A 208 48.44 42.32 44.31
C ILE A 208 49.51 42.59 45.40
N PRO A 209 50.09 41.56 46.05
CA PRO A 209 51.49 41.26 45.70
C PRO A 209 51.81 39.75 45.59
N MET A 210 52.91 39.44 44.91
CA MET A 210 53.41 38.07 44.70
C MET A 210 54.57 37.71 45.65
N LEU A 211 54.82 36.39 45.77
CA LEU A 211 56.10 35.74 46.07
C LEU A 211 56.74 35.89 47.47
N GLY A 212 57.06 34.75 48.09
CA GLY A 212 57.92 34.59 49.26
C GLY A 212 58.31 33.12 49.45
N GLY A 213 59.60 32.84 49.70
CA GLY A 213 60.17 31.48 49.72
C GLY A 213 60.04 30.70 51.06
N PRO A 214 60.43 29.41 51.08
CA PRO A 214 60.12 28.48 52.18
C PRO A 214 61.15 28.46 53.34
N SER A 215 60.69 28.13 54.55
CA SER A 215 61.56 27.75 55.69
C SER A 215 60.90 26.70 56.61
N ARG A 216 61.55 26.31 57.74
CA ARG A 216 61.38 24.99 58.40
C ARG A 216 60.87 25.00 59.86
N ARG A 217 59.97 24.03 60.15
CA ARG A 217 59.86 23.19 61.37
C ARG A 217 59.51 23.79 62.78
N ARG A 218 58.39 23.26 63.33
CA ARG A 218 58.18 22.75 64.72
C ARG A 218 58.01 23.69 65.95
N GLY A 219 56.75 23.94 66.33
CA GLY A 219 56.20 23.93 67.72
C GLY A 219 56.69 25.01 68.72
N PRO A 220 56.25 24.99 70.01
CA PRO A 220 55.24 24.18 70.71
C PRO A 220 54.05 25.09 71.21
N PRO A 221 53.26 24.82 72.28
CA PRO A 221 52.98 23.59 73.05
C PRO A 221 51.48 23.21 73.12
N ARG A 222 51.15 22.13 73.84
CA ARG A 222 49.77 21.73 74.20
C ARG A 222 49.25 22.50 75.43
N ASN A 223 47.94 22.74 75.48
CA ASN A 223 47.11 22.63 76.70
C ASN A 223 45.62 22.52 76.33
N GLY A 224 44.81 21.86 77.17
CA GLY A 224 43.36 21.68 76.92
C GLY A 224 42.92 20.24 76.61
N ILE A 225 43.11 19.30 77.54
CA ILE A 225 42.59 17.93 77.42
C ILE A 225 41.10 17.93 77.76
N MET A 226 40.20 17.80 76.76
CA MET A 226 38.80 17.49 77.03
C MET A 226 38.68 16.11 77.67
N PRO A 227 37.88 15.93 78.74
CA PRO A 227 37.77 14.65 79.42
C PRO A 227 37.11 13.59 78.50
N HIS A 228 37.74 12.41 78.38
CA HIS A 228 37.36 11.35 77.44
C HIS A 228 35.88 10.88 77.54
N ARG A 229 35.20 11.10 78.67
CA ARG A 229 33.76 10.84 78.79
C ARG A 229 32.93 11.77 77.91
N LEU A 230 33.22 13.08 77.93
CA LEU A 230 32.56 14.09 77.10
C LEU A 230 32.83 13.84 75.62
N MET A 231 34.08 13.54 75.26
CA MET A 231 34.43 13.22 73.86
C MET A 231 33.72 11.95 73.37
N ARG A 232 33.60 10.89 74.21
CA ARG A 232 32.79 9.71 73.87
C ARG A 232 31.31 10.04 73.72
N CYS A 233 30.71 10.83 74.61
CA CYS A 233 29.32 11.25 74.48
C CYS A 233 29.07 12.08 73.22
N VAL A 234 29.98 13.00 72.86
CA VAL A 234 29.88 13.80 71.63
C VAL A 234 30.04 12.93 70.39
N CYS A 235 31.06 12.06 70.32
CA CYS A 235 31.23 11.15 69.17
C CYS A 235 30.05 10.17 69.03
N LEU A 236 29.48 9.68 70.13
CA LEU A 236 28.33 8.77 70.10
C LEU A 236 27.04 9.51 69.75
N ALA A 237 26.83 10.75 70.22
CA ALA A 237 25.72 11.60 69.79
C ALA A 237 25.81 11.97 68.30
N VAL A 238 27.00 12.30 67.80
CA VAL A 238 27.24 12.53 66.37
C VAL A 238 27.00 11.25 65.56
N PHE A 239 27.47 10.09 66.02
CA PHE A 239 27.25 8.81 65.35
C PHE A 239 25.76 8.42 65.31
N VAL A 240 25.03 8.63 66.41
CA VAL A 240 23.57 8.42 66.47
C VAL A 240 22.83 9.43 65.58
N ALA A 241 23.25 10.69 65.54
CA ALA A 241 22.69 11.68 64.61
C ALA A 241 22.94 11.30 63.14
N LEU A 242 24.13 10.78 62.81
CA LEU A 242 24.47 10.29 61.47
C LEU A 242 23.64 9.06 61.10
N LEU A 243 23.47 8.11 62.03
CA LEU A 243 22.58 6.95 61.84
C LEU A 243 21.13 7.38 61.66
N LEU A 244 20.62 8.31 62.46
CA LEU A 244 19.27 8.85 62.32
C LEU A 244 19.10 9.66 61.02
N PHE A 245 20.14 10.34 60.54
CA PHE A 245 20.13 11.02 59.26
C PHE A 245 20.08 10.03 58.09
N VAL A 246 20.96 9.01 58.08
CA VAL A 246 20.96 7.94 57.07
C VAL A 246 19.64 7.14 57.11
N LEU A 247 19.12 6.82 58.29
CA LEU A 247 17.83 6.13 58.43
C LEU A 247 16.66 7.01 57.97
N ASN A 248 16.69 8.33 58.19
CA ASN A 248 15.67 9.22 57.63
C ASN A 248 15.80 9.35 56.10
N LEU A 249 17.01 9.40 55.53
CA LEU A 249 17.21 9.36 54.07
C LEU A 249 16.65 8.06 53.47
N PHE A 250 16.96 6.91 54.06
CA PHE A 250 16.37 5.62 53.67
C PHE A 250 14.85 5.57 53.88
N ARG A 251 14.31 6.26 54.89
CA ARG A 251 12.87 6.37 55.09
C ARG A 251 12.20 7.24 54.03
N PHE A 252 12.85 8.33 53.61
CA PHE A 252 12.40 9.17 52.51
C PHE A 252 12.49 8.47 51.15
N THR A 253 13.44 7.56 50.93
CA THR A 253 13.51 6.79 49.65
C THR A 253 12.69 5.50 49.63
N LEU A 254 12.36 4.89 50.78
CA LEU A 254 11.59 3.63 50.84
C LEU A 254 10.12 3.81 51.28
N LEU A 255 9.78 4.92 51.93
CA LEU A 255 8.40 5.26 52.35
C LEU A 255 7.95 6.64 51.85
N GLY A 256 8.84 7.39 51.20
CA GLY A 256 8.46 8.57 50.44
C GLY A 256 7.84 8.19 49.11
N SER A 257 6.57 7.74 49.14
CA SER A 257 5.68 7.98 48.00
C SER A 257 5.58 9.49 47.84
N ALA A 258 6.43 10.05 46.98
CA ALA A 258 6.26 11.40 46.48
C ALA A 258 4.98 11.39 45.64
N GLU A 259 3.86 11.65 46.30
CA GLU A 259 2.61 12.00 45.65
C GLU A 259 2.89 13.26 44.83
N GLN A 260 3.18 13.04 43.55
CA GLN A 260 3.22 14.10 42.55
C GLN A 260 1.80 14.65 42.48
N VAL A 261 1.50 15.64 43.34
CA VAL A 261 0.30 16.45 43.20
C VAL A 261 0.30 16.93 41.76
N PRO A 262 -0.68 16.52 40.94
CA PRO A 262 -0.75 16.97 39.57
C PRO A 262 -1.12 18.44 39.61
N ILE A 263 -0.09 19.30 39.64
CA ILE A 263 -0.21 20.65 39.10
C ILE A 263 -0.47 20.41 37.62
N ASP A 264 -1.75 20.33 37.27
CA ASP A 264 -2.21 20.24 35.90
C ASP A 264 -1.95 21.60 35.26
N VAL A 265 -0.68 21.82 34.90
CA VAL A 265 -0.24 22.82 33.94
C VAL A 265 -0.80 22.37 32.61
N GLY A 266 -2.11 22.60 32.45
CA GLY A 266 -2.94 21.99 31.42
C GLY A 266 -2.27 22.17 30.07
N LYS A 267 -1.74 21.07 29.54
CA LYS A 267 -0.85 21.08 28.37
C LYS A 267 -1.56 21.85 27.27
N SER A 268 -1.01 23.00 26.88
CA SER A 268 -1.60 23.85 25.85
C SER A 268 -1.91 22.99 24.64
N ALA A 269 -3.17 22.99 24.19
CA ALA A 269 -3.63 22.10 23.13
C ALA A 269 -2.62 22.14 21.97
N PRO A 270 -2.14 20.97 21.49
CA PRO A 270 -1.06 20.92 20.53
C PRO A 270 -1.41 21.80 19.34
N LYS A 271 -0.47 22.67 18.93
CA LYS A 271 -0.71 23.60 17.82
C LYS A 271 -1.19 22.78 16.61
N PRO A 272 -2.28 23.19 15.93
CA PRO A 272 -2.81 22.45 14.79
C PRO A 272 -1.71 22.26 13.75
N HIS A 273 -1.71 21.12 13.09
CA HIS A 273 -0.68 20.80 12.11
C HIS A 273 -0.78 21.80 10.95
N ALA A 274 0.35 22.24 10.40
CA ALA A 274 0.37 23.35 9.44
C ALA A 274 -0.58 23.14 8.24
N TRP A 275 -0.74 21.89 7.79
CA TRP A 275 -1.65 21.51 6.71
C TRP A 275 -3.14 21.67 7.03
N GLU A 276 -3.53 21.58 8.31
CA GLU A 276 -4.93 21.74 8.74
C GLU A 276 -5.44 23.17 8.48
N SER A 277 -4.51 24.14 8.36
CA SER A 277 -4.79 25.54 8.03
C SER A 277 -5.10 25.82 6.55
N PHE A 278 -4.78 24.90 5.64
CA PHE A 278 -5.08 25.09 4.22
C PHE A 278 -6.59 24.95 3.94
N PRO A 279 -7.16 25.74 3.01
CA PRO A 279 -8.59 25.69 2.73
C PRO A 279 -8.98 24.38 2.03
N PHE A 280 -10.15 23.84 2.39
CA PHE A 280 -10.73 22.68 1.72
C PHE A 280 -11.03 22.97 0.24
N LEU A 281 -10.80 21.96 -0.61
CA LEU A 281 -11.22 21.95 -2.01
C LEU A 281 -12.71 21.60 -2.09
N LYS A 282 -13.42 22.19 -3.06
CA LYS A 282 -14.89 22.09 -3.18
C LYS A 282 -15.36 21.31 -4.39
N ARG A 283 -14.58 21.23 -5.47
CA ARG A 283 -15.01 20.65 -6.74
C ARG A 283 -14.99 19.11 -6.80
N TYR A 284 -14.57 18.43 -5.74
CA TYR A 284 -14.86 17.00 -5.54
C TYR A 284 -16.35 16.69 -5.47
N HIS A 285 -17.19 17.69 -5.20
CA HIS A 285 -18.65 17.59 -5.11
C HIS A 285 -19.35 17.81 -6.47
N GLY A 286 -18.59 17.87 -7.56
CA GLY A 286 -19.10 18.15 -8.90
C GLY A 286 -20.06 17.07 -9.43
N GLY A 287 -21.22 17.50 -9.93
CA GLY A 287 -22.30 16.61 -10.36
C GLY A 287 -22.45 16.46 -11.89
N ILE A 288 -23.19 15.42 -12.31
CA ILE A 288 -23.38 15.04 -13.73
C ILE A 288 -23.97 16.13 -14.65
N ARG A 289 -24.60 17.19 -14.11
CA ARG A 289 -25.08 18.37 -14.87
C ARG A 289 -24.00 19.45 -15.04
N THR A 290 -22.73 19.15 -14.74
CA THR A 290 -21.57 20.02 -15.00
C THR A 290 -20.42 19.32 -15.72
N LEU A 291 -20.68 18.18 -16.36
CA LEU A 291 -19.67 17.45 -17.11
C LEU A 291 -19.22 18.24 -18.34
N VAL A 292 -17.91 18.34 -18.50
CA VAL A 292 -17.22 18.94 -19.65
C VAL A 292 -16.12 18.00 -20.16
N PRO A 293 -15.72 18.11 -21.44
CA PRO A 293 -14.51 17.44 -21.94
C PRO A 293 -13.29 17.79 -21.08
N ARG A 294 -12.38 16.84 -20.82
CA ARG A 294 -11.25 17.08 -19.90
C ARG A 294 -10.30 18.19 -20.38
N ASN A 295 -10.21 18.42 -21.70
CA ASN A 295 -9.48 19.54 -22.30
C ASN A 295 -10.13 20.93 -22.09
N GLU A 296 -11.37 20.98 -21.59
CA GLU A 296 -12.12 22.22 -21.30
C GLU A 296 -12.28 22.45 -19.78
N SER A 297 -12.02 21.44 -18.94
CA SER A 297 -12.02 21.60 -17.49
C SER A 297 -10.73 22.24 -16.99
N VAL A 298 -10.85 23.39 -16.32
CA VAL A 298 -9.74 24.04 -15.59
C VAL A 298 -9.81 23.59 -14.12
N PRO A 299 -8.84 22.82 -13.60
CA PRO A 299 -8.94 22.20 -12.27
C PRO A 299 -8.81 23.22 -11.13
N GLU A 300 -9.59 23.06 -10.06
CA GLU A 300 -9.50 23.89 -8.84
C GLU A 300 -8.08 23.82 -8.22
N TYR A 301 -7.41 22.68 -8.40
CA TYR A 301 -6.07 22.39 -7.88
C TYR A 301 -5.45 21.24 -8.70
N PRO A 302 -4.15 21.29 -9.05
CA PRO A 302 -3.14 22.31 -8.77
C PRO A 302 -3.04 23.42 -9.84
N GLY A 303 -4.16 23.80 -10.48
CA GLY A 303 -4.18 24.85 -11.50
C GLY A 303 -3.57 26.18 -11.03
N GLU A 304 -2.83 26.84 -11.93
CA GLU A 304 -2.17 28.14 -11.69
C GLU A 304 -3.14 29.27 -11.35
N GLY A 305 -4.43 29.09 -11.69
CA GLY A 305 -5.51 30.02 -11.42
C GLY A 305 -5.41 30.58 -10.00
N THR A 306 -5.01 31.85 -9.94
CA THR A 306 -5.03 32.63 -8.71
C THR A 306 -6.43 32.58 -8.10
N LEU A 307 -6.57 32.80 -6.79
CA LEU A 307 -7.91 32.91 -6.21
C LEU A 307 -8.73 33.98 -6.96
N GLY A 308 -8.05 35.03 -7.44
CA GLY A 308 -8.55 36.05 -8.38
C GLY A 308 -9.07 35.49 -9.71
N GLU A 309 -8.33 34.63 -10.41
CA GLU A 309 -8.77 34.02 -11.68
C GLU A 309 -9.86 32.97 -11.52
N LEU A 310 -9.83 32.17 -10.45
CA LEU A 310 -10.95 31.29 -10.11
C LEU A 310 -12.19 32.13 -9.74
N THR A 311 -12.03 33.26 -9.03
CA THR A 311 -13.13 34.22 -8.85
C THR A 311 -13.48 35.02 -10.11
N LEU A 312 -12.63 35.13 -11.12
CA LEU A 312 -12.95 35.78 -12.41
C LEU A 312 -13.59 34.80 -13.40
N ALA A 313 -13.28 33.51 -13.33
CA ALA A 313 -14.04 32.46 -14.02
C ALA A 313 -15.42 32.31 -13.38
N MET A 314 -15.49 32.27 -12.03
CA MET A 314 -16.75 32.33 -11.31
C MET A 314 -17.48 33.66 -11.55
N GLU A 315 -16.84 34.83 -11.50
CA GLU A 315 -17.51 36.11 -11.78
C GLU A 315 -17.90 36.24 -13.26
N ASN A 316 -17.15 35.73 -14.24
CA ASN A 316 -17.64 35.73 -15.63
C ASN A 316 -18.85 34.80 -15.82
N ALA A 317 -19.06 33.82 -14.93
CA ALA A 317 -20.30 33.02 -14.85
C ALA A 317 -21.40 33.67 -13.98
N LEU A 318 -21.04 34.44 -12.95
CA LEU A 318 -21.93 35.03 -11.92
C LEU A 318 -22.20 36.54 -12.10
N GLN A 319 -21.55 37.21 -13.05
CA GLN A 319 -21.88 38.57 -13.49
C GLN A 319 -23.08 38.56 -14.45
N SER A 320 -23.65 37.38 -14.75
CA SER A 320 -25.10 37.28 -14.92
C SER A 320 -25.79 37.37 -13.55
N ASP A 321 -26.09 38.62 -13.19
CA ASP A 321 -27.00 39.08 -12.11
C ASP A 321 -26.42 39.23 -10.69
N LYS A 322 -26.19 40.48 -10.28
CA LYS A 322 -26.01 40.86 -8.87
C LYS A 322 -27.35 41.26 -8.24
N SER A 323 -28.02 40.28 -7.61
CA SER A 323 -29.22 40.38 -6.73
C SER A 323 -30.55 40.81 -7.39
N PRO A 324 -31.73 40.38 -6.87
CA PRO A 324 -32.00 39.57 -5.67
C PRO A 324 -32.37 38.10 -6.02
N GLY A 325 -31.53 37.15 -5.61
CA GLY A 325 -31.36 35.91 -6.38
C GLY A 325 -32.11 34.64 -5.97
N GLU A 326 -32.74 34.51 -4.81
CA GLU A 326 -33.17 33.16 -4.34
C GLU A 326 -34.26 32.51 -5.23
N GLU A 327 -35.25 33.27 -5.70
CA GLU A 327 -36.19 32.76 -6.72
C GLU A 327 -35.55 32.63 -8.12
N GLU A 328 -34.66 33.54 -8.50
CA GLU A 328 -34.04 33.58 -9.84
C GLU A 328 -33.03 32.44 -10.02
N GLN A 329 -32.30 32.09 -8.97
CA GLN A 329 -31.35 30.98 -8.92
C GLN A 329 -32.11 29.64 -8.88
N ALA A 330 -33.23 29.57 -8.15
CA ALA A 330 -34.15 28.44 -8.26
C ALA A 330 -34.69 28.29 -9.70
N ARG A 331 -35.05 29.39 -10.38
CA ARG A 331 -35.46 29.37 -11.79
C ARG A 331 -34.33 28.94 -12.73
N LYS A 332 -33.10 29.48 -12.60
CA LYS A 332 -31.93 29.06 -13.40
C LYS A 332 -31.61 27.56 -13.20
N THR A 333 -31.71 27.01 -11.98
CA THR A 333 -31.56 25.57 -11.74
C THR A 333 -32.71 24.76 -12.32
N VAL A 334 -33.96 25.19 -12.18
CA VAL A 334 -35.13 24.55 -12.80
C VAL A 334 -35.03 24.54 -14.33
N GLN A 335 -34.44 25.59 -14.92
CA GLN A 335 -34.18 25.67 -16.36
C GLN A 335 -33.00 24.77 -16.78
N LYS A 336 -31.95 24.66 -15.96
CA LYS A 336 -30.88 23.67 -16.17
C LYS A 336 -31.35 22.22 -15.98
N ARG A 337 -32.50 21.98 -15.34
CA ARG A 337 -33.20 20.68 -15.34
C ARG A 337 -34.06 20.44 -16.59
N SER A 338 -34.49 21.48 -17.32
CA SER A 338 -35.30 21.29 -18.54
C SER A 338 -34.49 20.94 -19.78
N ASP A 339 -33.18 21.20 -19.75
CA ASP A 339 -32.27 20.98 -20.89
C ASP A 339 -31.70 19.54 -20.92
N GLY A 340 -31.94 18.73 -19.88
CA GLY A 340 -31.48 17.34 -19.74
C GLY A 340 -30.00 17.20 -19.34
N LEU A 341 -29.50 15.97 -19.29
CA LEU A 341 -28.08 15.71 -19.04
C LEU A 341 -27.19 16.19 -20.21
N PRO A 342 -26.06 16.89 -19.94
CA PRO A 342 -25.17 17.42 -20.98
C PRO A 342 -24.40 16.33 -21.74
N MET A 343 -24.29 15.13 -21.17
CA MET A 343 -23.65 13.96 -21.76
C MET A 343 -24.46 12.71 -21.44
N ALA A 344 -24.55 11.79 -22.40
CA ALA A 344 -25.10 10.46 -22.16
C ALA A 344 -24.02 9.52 -21.60
N SER A 345 -24.41 8.58 -20.74
CA SER A 345 -23.54 7.49 -20.30
C SER A 345 -23.38 6.44 -21.41
N SER A 346 -22.26 5.70 -21.39
CA SER A 346 -22.00 4.56 -22.28
C SER A 346 -21.25 3.44 -21.56
N ALA A 347 -21.29 2.22 -22.13
CA ALA A 347 -20.67 1.04 -21.53
C ALA A 347 -19.13 1.15 -21.51
N TYR A 348 -18.51 0.93 -20.34
CA TYR A 348 -17.06 0.93 -20.20
C TYR A 348 -16.50 -0.48 -20.43
N ASN A 349 -15.70 -0.65 -21.49
CA ASN A 349 -15.05 -1.91 -21.83
C ASN A 349 -13.52 -1.70 -21.91
N PRO A 350 -12.76 -2.11 -20.87
CA PRO A 350 -11.30 -2.03 -20.85
C PRO A 350 -10.60 -3.31 -21.33
N TYR A 351 -11.34 -4.35 -21.73
CA TYR A 351 -10.78 -5.65 -22.05
C TYR A 351 -10.10 -5.66 -23.43
N PRO A 352 -9.10 -6.54 -23.64
CA PRO A 352 -8.58 -6.82 -24.97
C PRO A 352 -9.70 -7.20 -25.95
N ASN A 353 -9.52 -6.88 -27.24
CA ASN A 353 -10.44 -7.33 -28.28
C ASN A 353 -10.30 -8.86 -28.48
N TYR A 354 -11.01 -9.64 -27.66
CA TYR A 354 -11.00 -11.10 -27.67
C TYR A 354 -11.45 -11.74 -29.00
N LYS A 355 -12.00 -10.95 -29.93
CA LYS A 355 -12.41 -11.38 -31.28
C LYS A 355 -11.34 -11.06 -32.34
N SER A 356 -10.22 -10.44 -31.99
CA SER A 356 -9.14 -10.17 -32.93
C SER A 356 -8.37 -11.45 -33.28
N GLN A 357 -7.91 -11.55 -34.53
CA GLN A 357 -7.07 -12.67 -34.97
C GLN A 357 -5.76 -12.75 -34.18
N GLU A 358 -5.17 -11.60 -33.85
CA GLU A 358 -3.95 -11.50 -33.04
C GLU A 358 -4.14 -12.12 -31.65
N TYR A 359 -5.27 -11.82 -30.98
CA TYR A 359 -5.56 -12.38 -29.66
C TYR A 359 -5.83 -13.89 -29.73
N ILE A 360 -6.66 -14.33 -30.69
CA ILE A 360 -7.03 -15.75 -30.85
C ILE A 360 -5.81 -16.60 -31.24
N GLN A 361 -4.91 -16.08 -32.08
CA GLN A 361 -3.66 -16.76 -32.43
C GLN A 361 -2.67 -16.79 -31.28
N LYS A 362 -2.57 -15.71 -30.47
CA LYS A 362 -1.63 -15.66 -29.35
C LYS A 362 -2.09 -16.51 -28.16
N TYR A 363 -3.33 -16.36 -27.70
CA TYR A 363 -3.82 -16.95 -26.44
C TYR A 363 -4.99 -17.93 -26.60
N GLY A 364 -5.58 -18.04 -27.79
CA GLY A 364 -6.79 -18.84 -28.02
C GLY A 364 -8.09 -18.05 -27.82
N GLU A 365 -9.20 -18.64 -28.25
CA GLU A 365 -10.54 -18.02 -28.20
C GLU A 365 -11.03 -17.82 -26.75
N LYS A 366 -11.49 -16.61 -26.39
CA LYS A 366 -12.14 -16.38 -25.09
C LYS A 366 -13.59 -16.83 -25.15
N VAL A 367 -13.93 -17.84 -24.36
CA VAL A 367 -15.31 -18.33 -24.22
C VAL A 367 -16.06 -17.44 -23.24
N GLU A 368 -17.28 -17.04 -23.62
CA GLU A 368 -18.16 -16.22 -22.79
C GLU A 368 -18.60 -16.97 -21.52
N CYS A 369 -18.75 -16.25 -20.41
CA CYS A 369 -19.06 -16.81 -19.10
C CYS A 369 -20.36 -16.21 -18.56
N PHE A 370 -21.15 -17.04 -17.88
CA PHE A 370 -22.50 -16.76 -17.40
C PHE A 370 -22.63 -17.11 -15.92
N LEU A 371 -23.58 -16.48 -15.21
CA LEU A 371 -23.80 -16.75 -13.78
C LEU A 371 -24.52 -18.08 -13.51
N ASP A 372 -25.33 -18.52 -14.46
CA ASP A 372 -26.18 -19.72 -14.40
C ASP A 372 -25.55 -20.92 -15.15
N GLU A 373 -26.24 -22.07 -15.10
CA GLU A 373 -25.82 -23.31 -15.77
C GLU A 373 -26.42 -23.44 -17.17
N ASP A 374 -27.58 -22.83 -17.41
CA ASP A 374 -28.25 -22.77 -18.72
C ASP A 374 -27.62 -21.74 -19.68
N ASN A 375 -26.63 -20.96 -19.21
CA ASN A 375 -25.90 -19.93 -19.95
C ASN A 375 -26.80 -18.79 -20.51
N GLN A 376 -27.79 -18.38 -19.73
CA GLN A 376 -28.72 -17.29 -20.05
C GLN A 376 -28.35 -15.97 -19.33
N VAL A 377 -27.83 -16.05 -18.11
CA VAL A 377 -27.65 -14.88 -17.22
C VAL A 377 -26.29 -14.22 -17.48
N ARG A 378 -26.35 -13.08 -18.19
CA ARG A 378 -25.23 -12.19 -18.52
C ARG A 378 -25.12 -11.08 -17.47
N MET A 379 -23.91 -10.61 -17.20
CA MET A 379 -23.69 -9.38 -16.42
C MET A 379 -23.77 -8.14 -17.33
N PRO A 380 -24.48 -7.07 -16.94
CA PRO A 380 -24.40 -5.78 -17.61
C PRO A 380 -22.98 -5.17 -17.53
N TYR A 381 -22.64 -4.32 -18.49
CA TYR A 381 -21.42 -3.51 -18.42
C TYR A 381 -21.67 -2.27 -17.56
N LEU A 382 -20.71 -1.96 -16.68
CA LEU A 382 -20.71 -0.70 -15.93
C LEU A 382 -20.62 0.49 -16.90
N GLN A 383 -21.30 1.57 -16.57
CA GLN A 383 -21.43 2.76 -17.42
C GLN A 383 -20.49 3.87 -16.95
N TYR A 384 -20.05 4.71 -17.90
CA TYR A 384 -19.24 5.91 -17.65
C TYR A 384 -19.77 7.10 -18.44
N TYR A 385 -19.40 8.31 -18.01
CA TYR A 385 -19.62 9.54 -18.78
C TYR A 385 -18.32 10.03 -19.42
N PRO A 386 -18.34 10.49 -20.69
CA PRO A 386 -17.15 10.92 -21.45
C PRO A 386 -16.74 12.37 -21.13
N GLY A 387 -16.52 12.66 -19.85
CA GLY A 387 -16.06 13.95 -19.35
C GLY A 387 -15.82 13.92 -17.85
N VAL A 388 -15.42 15.06 -17.28
CA VAL A 388 -15.25 15.27 -15.84
C VAL A 388 -16.11 16.46 -15.38
N PRO A 389 -16.51 16.55 -14.10
CA PRO A 389 -17.16 17.76 -13.60
C PRO A 389 -16.28 19.00 -13.78
N GLN A 390 -16.88 20.14 -14.14
CA GLN A 390 -16.16 21.41 -14.27
C GLN A 390 -15.41 21.72 -12.98
N GLY A 391 -14.12 22.01 -13.10
CA GLY A 391 -13.28 22.39 -11.96
C GLY A 391 -12.77 21.25 -11.08
N PHE A 392 -13.09 19.98 -11.40
CA PHE A 392 -12.65 18.84 -10.61
C PHE A 392 -11.12 18.86 -10.38
N PRO A 393 -10.61 18.66 -9.16
CA PRO A 393 -9.17 18.73 -8.89
C PRO A 393 -8.41 17.56 -9.54
N ASP A 394 -7.19 17.82 -10.02
CA ASP A 394 -6.29 16.74 -10.46
C ASP A 394 -5.73 15.95 -9.26
N ALA A 395 -5.12 14.81 -9.55
CA ALA A 395 -4.32 14.09 -8.57
C ALA A 395 -3.05 14.88 -8.23
N ILE A 396 -2.76 15.04 -6.92
CA ILE A 396 -1.56 15.76 -6.47
C ILE A 396 -0.32 14.86 -6.45
N MET A 397 -0.53 13.56 -6.28
CA MET A 397 0.50 12.53 -6.37
C MET A 397 0.05 11.44 -7.34
N GLY A 398 0.99 10.89 -8.10
CA GLY A 398 0.73 9.92 -9.15
C GLY A 398 0.04 10.51 -10.39
N SER A 399 -0.32 9.66 -11.35
CA SER A 399 -1.10 10.06 -12.54
C SER A 399 -1.74 8.86 -13.23
N ASN A 400 -3.05 8.90 -13.43
CA ASN A 400 -3.79 7.91 -14.22
C ASN A 400 -3.31 7.86 -15.68
N GLU A 401 -3.10 9.02 -16.32
CA GLU A 401 -2.62 9.13 -17.70
C GLU A 401 -1.26 8.45 -17.89
N MET A 402 -0.33 8.67 -16.96
CA MET A 402 1.01 8.07 -16.98
C MET A 402 1.00 6.54 -16.80
N LEU A 403 0.00 6.00 -16.10
CA LEU A 403 -0.24 4.56 -16.02
C LEU A 403 -0.99 4.00 -17.24
N GLY A 404 -1.40 4.84 -18.19
CA GLY A 404 -2.21 4.46 -19.35
C GLY A 404 -3.69 4.24 -19.02
N MET A 405 -4.18 4.77 -17.89
CA MET A 405 -5.59 4.81 -17.54
C MET A 405 -6.28 6.06 -18.07
N ARG A 406 -7.60 5.98 -18.25
CA ARG A 406 -8.45 7.08 -18.74
C ARG A 406 -8.77 8.04 -17.61
N ASP A 407 -8.25 9.26 -17.69
CA ASP A 407 -8.61 10.41 -16.83
C ASP A 407 -9.62 11.35 -17.52
N ASP A 408 -10.06 11.03 -18.74
CA ASP A 408 -11.05 11.77 -19.53
C ASP A 408 -12.51 11.39 -19.22
N VAL A 409 -12.74 10.65 -18.14
CA VAL A 409 -14.02 10.01 -17.80
C VAL A 409 -14.36 10.12 -16.33
N CYS A 410 -15.65 10.02 -16.01
CA CYS A 410 -16.13 9.86 -14.64
C CYS A 410 -17.24 8.80 -14.52
N PHE A 411 -17.43 8.33 -13.29
CA PHE A 411 -18.35 7.28 -12.90
C PHE A 411 -19.25 7.79 -11.76
N ASP A 412 -20.56 7.65 -11.93
CA ASP A 412 -21.56 7.87 -10.87
C ASP A 412 -21.90 6.55 -10.17
N ARG A 413 -22.63 6.60 -9.04
CA ARG A 413 -22.99 5.39 -8.30
C ARG A 413 -23.80 4.37 -9.12
N PHE A 414 -24.72 4.81 -9.99
CA PHE A 414 -25.55 3.90 -10.77
C PHE A 414 -24.77 3.30 -11.93
N GLY A 415 -23.99 4.10 -12.66
CA GLY A 415 -23.08 3.58 -13.68
C GLY A 415 -22.07 2.57 -13.12
N ARG A 416 -21.55 2.79 -11.91
CA ARG A 416 -20.53 1.95 -11.27
C ARG A 416 -21.07 0.71 -10.54
N LEU A 417 -22.20 0.81 -9.84
CA LEU A 417 -22.73 -0.24 -8.95
C LEU A 417 -24.07 -0.84 -9.41
N GLY A 418 -24.75 -0.21 -10.38
CA GLY A 418 -26.00 -0.71 -10.97
C GLY A 418 -25.91 -2.15 -11.52
N PRO A 419 -24.84 -2.56 -12.22
CA PRO A 419 -24.68 -3.95 -12.67
C PRO A 419 -24.65 -4.97 -11.53
N TYR A 420 -24.29 -4.56 -10.31
CA TYR A 420 -24.00 -5.43 -9.16
C TYR A 420 -25.11 -5.44 -8.09
N GLY A 421 -26.14 -4.60 -8.26
CA GLY A 421 -27.35 -4.62 -7.43
C GLY A 421 -27.90 -3.25 -7.02
N LEU A 422 -27.25 -2.14 -7.35
CA LEU A 422 -27.73 -0.81 -6.95
C LEU A 422 -28.91 -0.34 -7.83
N GLY A 423 -29.88 0.34 -7.22
CA GLY A 423 -30.92 1.09 -7.94
C GLY A 423 -32.18 0.29 -8.29
N TYR A 424 -32.34 -0.93 -7.79
CA TYR A 424 -33.58 -1.72 -7.94
C TYR A 424 -33.90 -2.55 -6.69
N GLY A 425 -35.20 -2.61 -6.38
CA GLY A 425 -35.75 -3.21 -5.16
C GLY A 425 -35.41 -4.69 -4.96
N ALA A 426 -35.20 -5.10 -3.69
CA ALA A 426 -34.74 -6.45 -3.33
C ALA A 426 -35.66 -7.59 -3.85
N ARG A 427 -36.95 -7.31 -4.02
CA ARG A 427 -37.94 -8.25 -4.58
C ARG A 427 -37.67 -8.61 -6.06
N LYS A 428 -36.93 -7.77 -6.79
CA LYS A 428 -36.40 -8.02 -8.15
C LYS A 428 -34.98 -8.62 -8.15
N GLY A 429 -34.44 -8.96 -6.97
CA GLY A 429 -33.12 -9.56 -6.82
C GLY A 429 -31.93 -8.60 -6.79
N GLY A 430 -32.19 -7.28 -6.77
CA GLY A 430 -31.18 -6.26 -6.46
C GLY A 430 -30.92 -6.13 -4.95
N SER A 431 -30.15 -5.12 -4.55
CA SER A 431 -29.87 -4.80 -3.14
C SER A 431 -31.04 -4.11 -2.43
N GLY A 432 -31.95 -3.46 -3.18
CA GLY A 432 -32.91 -2.51 -2.60
C GLY A 432 -32.33 -1.14 -2.24
N ALA A 433 -31.03 -0.91 -2.42
CA ALA A 433 -30.38 0.39 -2.17
C ALA A 433 -30.39 1.32 -3.40
N GLY A 434 -30.24 2.62 -3.18
CA GLY A 434 -30.16 3.62 -4.27
C GLY A 434 -31.51 3.89 -4.93
N MET A 435 -32.60 3.80 -4.17
CA MET A 435 -33.92 4.22 -4.62
C MET A 435 -34.09 5.75 -4.48
N GLU A 436 -33.22 6.39 -3.70
CA GLU A 436 -33.12 7.80 -3.37
C GLU A 436 -32.19 8.62 -4.29
N GLY A 437 -32.38 9.94 -4.32
CA GLY A 437 -31.49 10.89 -4.99
C GLY A 437 -31.76 11.12 -6.47
N ASP A 438 -30.78 11.72 -7.15
CA ASP A 438 -30.91 12.07 -8.57
C ASP A 438 -30.72 10.85 -9.47
N ARG A 439 -31.83 10.32 -10.00
CA ARG A 439 -31.86 9.14 -10.87
C ARG A 439 -31.94 9.45 -12.38
N GLU A 440 -31.78 10.70 -12.82
CA GLU A 440 -31.88 11.01 -14.26
C GLU A 440 -30.87 10.17 -15.07
N GLY A 441 -31.37 9.39 -16.03
CA GLY A 441 -30.55 8.51 -16.88
C GLY A 441 -29.94 7.27 -16.20
N SER A 442 -30.28 6.93 -14.94
CA SER A 442 -29.72 5.75 -14.25
C SER A 442 -29.98 4.44 -14.98
N ASP A 443 -31.16 4.33 -15.59
CA ASP A 443 -31.69 3.04 -16.03
C ASP A 443 -31.02 2.51 -17.31
N ARG A 444 -30.20 3.36 -17.98
CA ARG A 444 -29.38 3.02 -19.16
C ARG A 444 -28.38 1.89 -18.91
N VAL A 445 -28.04 1.63 -17.64
CA VAL A 445 -27.24 0.47 -17.21
C VAL A 445 -27.85 -0.85 -17.72
N TRP A 446 -29.17 -0.89 -17.89
CA TRP A 446 -29.93 -2.09 -18.26
C TRP A 446 -30.59 -2.04 -19.64
N ASP A 447 -30.20 -1.09 -20.51
CA ASP A 447 -30.70 -0.98 -21.89
C ASP A 447 -30.36 -2.24 -22.73
N ASP A 448 -29.13 -2.75 -22.60
CA ASP A 448 -28.62 -3.93 -23.35
C ASP A 448 -28.84 -5.28 -22.63
N VAL A 449 -28.83 -5.27 -21.29
CA VAL A 449 -28.87 -6.46 -20.43
C VAL A 449 -29.74 -6.18 -19.21
N PRO A 450 -30.80 -6.96 -18.94
CA PRO A 450 -31.74 -6.68 -17.85
C PRO A 450 -31.08 -6.76 -16.45
N PRO A 451 -31.70 -6.20 -15.41
CA PRO A 451 -31.24 -6.35 -14.03
C PRO A 451 -31.11 -7.82 -13.62
N VAL A 452 -30.06 -8.15 -12.88
CA VAL A 452 -29.72 -9.52 -12.48
C VAL A 452 -30.40 -9.86 -11.15
N ASP A 453 -30.95 -11.06 -11.03
CA ASP A 453 -31.46 -11.59 -9.77
C ASP A 453 -30.35 -12.32 -9.00
N PHE A 454 -29.76 -11.67 -7.99
CA PHE A 454 -28.63 -12.22 -7.26
C PHE A 454 -29.00 -13.28 -6.20
N ARG A 455 -30.29 -13.50 -5.91
CA ARG A 455 -30.74 -14.26 -4.72
C ARG A 455 -30.32 -15.72 -4.70
N GLU A 456 -30.25 -16.35 -5.87
CA GLU A 456 -29.90 -17.77 -6.05
C GLU A 456 -28.56 -17.95 -6.83
N ILE A 457 -27.75 -16.90 -6.94
CA ILE A 457 -26.46 -16.96 -7.65
C ILE A 457 -25.38 -17.62 -6.79
N ASN A 458 -24.59 -18.51 -7.40
CA ASN A 458 -23.44 -19.15 -6.79
C ASN A 458 -22.16 -18.74 -7.53
N TRP A 459 -21.38 -17.83 -6.93
CA TRP A 459 -20.17 -17.29 -7.54
C TRP A 459 -19.02 -18.30 -7.61
N ALA A 460 -18.94 -19.27 -6.70
CA ALA A 460 -17.96 -20.35 -6.77
C ALA A 460 -18.20 -21.21 -8.03
N ALA A 461 -19.46 -21.60 -8.27
CA ALA A 461 -19.84 -22.38 -9.44
C ALA A 461 -19.65 -21.58 -10.74
N ALA A 462 -20.02 -20.29 -10.76
CA ALA A 462 -19.83 -19.42 -11.92
C ALA A 462 -18.34 -19.24 -12.29
N GLN A 463 -17.46 -18.97 -11.31
CA GLN A 463 -16.01 -18.90 -11.55
C GLN A 463 -15.47 -20.25 -12.06
N ASN A 464 -15.82 -21.37 -11.42
CA ASN A 464 -15.33 -22.69 -11.81
C ASN A 464 -15.77 -23.10 -13.23
N ARG A 465 -17.05 -22.91 -13.59
CA ARG A 465 -17.54 -23.13 -14.96
C ARG A 465 -16.79 -22.23 -15.95
N CYS A 466 -16.56 -20.96 -15.62
CA CYS A 466 -15.84 -20.01 -16.47
C CYS A 466 -14.38 -20.39 -16.73
N VAL A 467 -13.65 -20.84 -15.69
CA VAL A 467 -12.26 -21.30 -15.78
C VAL A 467 -12.16 -22.59 -16.59
N ILE A 468 -13.00 -23.60 -16.31
CA ILE A 468 -13.04 -24.86 -17.10
C ILE A 468 -13.34 -24.54 -18.58
N ALA A 469 -14.30 -23.66 -18.83
CA ALA A 469 -14.68 -23.21 -20.17
C ALA A 469 -13.59 -22.40 -20.89
N ASN A 470 -12.55 -21.91 -20.20
CA ASN A 470 -11.43 -21.17 -20.79
C ASN A 470 -10.06 -21.85 -20.63
N SER A 471 -10.03 -23.07 -20.08
CA SER A 471 -8.83 -23.85 -19.73
C SER A 471 -7.78 -23.99 -20.84
N HIS A 472 -8.17 -23.91 -22.12
CA HIS A 472 -7.27 -23.96 -23.28
C HIS A 472 -6.40 -22.71 -23.47
N ARG A 473 -6.65 -21.62 -22.72
CA ARG A 473 -5.87 -20.36 -22.75
C ARG A 473 -4.71 -20.32 -21.75
N PHE A 474 -4.70 -21.23 -20.79
CA PHE A 474 -3.76 -21.25 -19.66
C PHE A 474 -2.79 -22.43 -19.78
N ALA A 475 -1.68 -22.36 -19.05
CA ALA A 475 -0.76 -23.49 -18.93
C ALA A 475 -1.45 -24.69 -18.27
N LYS A 476 -1.06 -25.91 -18.64
CA LYS A 476 -1.56 -27.12 -17.96
C LYS A 476 -1.07 -27.16 -16.52
N LEU A 477 -1.99 -27.45 -15.61
CA LEU A 477 -1.70 -27.76 -14.21
C LEU A 477 -0.72 -28.95 -14.13
N GLY A 478 0.22 -28.87 -13.18
CA GLY A 478 0.96 -30.03 -12.71
C GLY A 478 0.11 -30.83 -11.71
N ASP A 479 0.56 -32.05 -11.36
CA ASP A 479 -0.15 -32.88 -10.38
C ASP A 479 -0.19 -32.19 -8.99
N HIS A 480 -1.39 -31.99 -8.44
CA HIS A 480 -1.58 -31.32 -7.15
C HIS A 480 -1.04 -32.18 -6.00
N HIS A 481 0.05 -31.73 -5.38
CA HIS A 481 0.71 -32.39 -4.25
C HIS A 481 -0.02 -32.15 -2.90
N LEU A 482 -1.34 -32.42 -2.87
CA LEU A 482 -2.19 -32.21 -1.70
C LEU A 482 -2.10 -33.38 -0.70
N ASP A 483 -1.02 -33.40 0.11
CA ASP A 483 -0.99 -34.20 1.33
C ASP A 483 -2.03 -33.67 2.33
N ARG A 484 -3.14 -34.42 2.45
CA ARG A 484 -4.41 -34.01 3.09
C ARG A 484 -4.31 -33.61 4.57
N ALA A 485 -3.17 -33.81 5.23
CA ALA A 485 -2.97 -33.50 6.65
C ALA A 485 -2.76 -32.00 6.97
N PHE A 486 -2.34 -31.18 5.99
CA PHE A 486 -2.08 -29.74 6.20
C PHE A 486 -2.61 -28.84 5.07
N ALA A 487 -3.42 -29.40 4.15
CA ALA A 487 -4.00 -28.65 3.06
C ALA A 487 -4.86 -27.47 3.55
N MET A 488 -4.86 -26.37 2.79
CA MET A 488 -5.83 -25.28 2.94
C MET A 488 -6.85 -25.39 1.78
N PRO A 489 -7.91 -26.22 1.92
CA PRO A 489 -8.84 -26.47 0.81
C PRO A 489 -9.64 -25.21 0.47
N VAL A 490 -9.72 -24.89 -0.83
CA VAL A 490 -10.67 -23.91 -1.35
C VAL A 490 -12.06 -24.54 -1.29
N GLY A 491 -12.96 -23.96 -0.50
CA GLY A 491 -14.29 -24.50 -0.32
C GLY A 491 -14.36 -25.71 0.62
N ALA A 492 -15.53 -26.33 0.66
CA ALA A 492 -15.82 -27.53 1.45
C ALA A 492 -15.21 -28.79 0.82
N SER A 493 -15.23 -29.91 1.56
CA SER A 493 -14.60 -31.20 1.22
C SER A 493 -14.71 -31.62 -0.27
N PRO A 494 -13.63 -32.16 -0.91
CA PRO A 494 -13.53 -32.34 -2.38
C PRO A 494 -14.55 -33.25 -3.09
N LYS A 495 -15.52 -33.84 -2.39
CA LYS A 495 -16.58 -34.70 -2.96
C LYS A 495 -17.42 -34.01 -4.04
N ALA A 496 -17.48 -32.68 -4.06
CA ALA A 496 -18.16 -31.90 -5.09
C ALA A 496 -17.23 -31.36 -6.20
N HIS A 497 -15.91 -31.39 -6.02
CA HIS A 497 -14.94 -30.76 -6.95
C HIS A 497 -14.22 -31.76 -7.85
N LEU A 498 -14.13 -33.04 -7.46
CA LEU A 498 -13.53 -34.10 -8.29
C LEU A 498 -14.44 -34.56 -9.45
N GLU A 499 -15.75 -34.30 -9.40
CA GLU A 499 -16.64 -34.40 -10.56
C GLU A 499 -16.58 -33.12 -11.42
N SER A 500 -15.36 -32.70 -11.77
CA SER A 500 -15.15 -31.67 -12.78
C SER A 500 -15.76 -32.12 -14.11
N PRO A 501 -16.73 -31.38 -14.70
CA PRO A 501 -17.29 -31.75 -15.99
C PRO A 501 -16.17 -31.86 -17.04
N PRO A 502 -16.18 -32.89 -17.90
CA PRO A 502 -15.13 -33.06 -18.90
C PRO A 502 -15.08 -31.81 -19.79
N ALA A 503 -13.89 -31.21 -19.92
CA ALA A 503 -13.69 -30.06 -20.78
C ALA A 503 -14.21 -30.41 -22.20
N PRO A 504 -15.09 -29.58 -22.79
CA PRO A 504 -15.95 -30.01 -23.89
C PRO A 504 -15.12 -30.49 -25.09
N GLU A 505 -15.46 -31.67 -25.63
CA GLU A 505 -14.69 -32.45 -26.62
C GLU A 505 -14.37 -31.73 -27.95
N LYS A 506 -14.86 -30.51 -28.16
CA LYS A 506 -14.52 -29.69 -29.32
C LYS A 506 -13.07 -29.23 -29.20
N GLU A 507 -12.22 -29.64 -30.16
CA GLU A 507 -10.88 -29.08 -30.32
C GLU A 507 -10.96 -27.56 -30.57
N ARG A 508 -10.69 -26.77 -29.53
CA ARG A 508 -10.63 -25.31 -29.59
C ARG A 508 -9.27 -24.84 -30.07
N VAL A 509 -9.26 -23.66 -30.70
CA VAL A 509 -8.02 -22.98 -31.11
C VAL A 509 -7.22 -22.63 -29.85
N LYS A 510 -6.08 -23.30 -29.69
CA LYS A 510 -5.08 -23.00 -28.66
C LYS A 510 -4.15 -21.90 -29.18
N GLY A 511 -3.76 -21.00 -28.29
CA GLY A 511 -2.77 -19.97 -28.59
C GLY A 511 -1.37 -20.54 -28.80
N THR A 512 -0.47 -19.72 -29.33
CA THR A 512 0.98 -19.97 -29.32
C THR A 512 1.61 -19.76 -27.94
N ASP A 513 0.92 -19.03 -27.06
CA ASP A 513 1.37 -18.57 -25.75
C ASP A 513 0.26 -18.79 -24.71
N HIS A 514 0.61 -18.74 -23.43
CA HIS A 514 -0.34 -18.94 -22.33
C HIS A 514 -0.53 -17.65 -21.53
N LEU A 515 -1.76 -17.41 -21.07
CA LEU A 515 -2.02 -16.35 -20.10
C LEU A 515 -1.57 -16.80 -18.70
N PRO A 516 -1.01 -15.89 -17.88
CA PRO A 516 -0.73 -16.17 -16.48
C PRO A 516 -2.04 -16.37 -15.70
N ARG A 517 -2.00 -17.21 -14.67
CA ARG A 517 -3.14 -17.40 -13.75
C ARG A 517 -2.95 -16.58 -12.49
N THR A 518 -3.96 -15.82 -12.10
CA THR A 518 -3.86 -14.90 -10.94
C THR A 518 -4.91 -15.19 -9.87
N ALA A 519 -4.49 -15.32 -8.61
CA ALA A 519 -5.40 -15.35 -7.47
C ALA A 519 -5.63 -13.93 -6.92
N VAL A 520 -6.82 -13.67 -6.37
CA VAL A 520 -7.12 -12.47 -5.60
C VAL A 520 -7.65 -12.91 -4.24
N LEU A 521 -6.82 -12.82 -3.22
CA LEU A 521 -7.14 -13.19 -1.84
C LEU A 521 -7.70 -11.97 -1.10
N VAL A 522 -9.02 -11.96 -0.94
CA VAL A 522 -9.72 -10.98 -0.11
C VAL A 522 -9.54 -11.39 1.36
N ARG A 523 -8.76 -10.62 2.13
CA ARG A 523 -8.57 -10.87 3.57
C ARG A 523 -9.84 -10.52 4.35
N THR A 524 -10.32 -11.46 5.16
CA THR A 524 -11.51 -11.28 6.02
C THR A 524 -11.37 -12.10 7.31
N TRP A 525 -12.37 -12.02 8.19
CA TRP A 525 -12.44 -12.76 9.45
C TRP A 525 -13.67 -13.65 9.47
N HIS A 526 -13.61 -14.77 10.19
CA HIS A 526 -14.75 -15.70 10.34
C HIS A 526 -16.01 -15.06 10.98
N ASP A 527 -15.84 -13.92 11.66
CA ASP A 527 -16.86 -13.12 12.33
C ASP A 527 -17.14 -11.77 11.63
N PHE A 528 -16.70 -11.60 10.38
CA PHE A 528 -16.89 -10.35 9.63
C PHE A 528 -18.36 -10.12 9.21
N HIS A 529 -18.87 -8.92 9.46
CA HIS A 529 -20.22 -8.52 9.07
C HIS A 529 -20.23 -7.84 7.70
N TYR A 530 -20.65 -8.59 6.67
CA TYR A 530 -20.84 -8.08 5.31
C TYR A 530 -22.05 -7.16 5.22
N THR A 531 -21.86 -5.93 4.73
CA THR A 531 -22.96 -5.03 4.34
C THR A 531 -23.41 -5.28 2.89
N GLU A 532 -24.57 -4.74 2.50
CA GLU A 532 -25.02 -4.75 1.09
C GLU A 532 -24.05 -4.00 0.16
N GLU A 533 -23.27 -3.04 0.68
CA GLU A 533 -22.24 -2.36 -0.09
C GLU A 533 -21.01 -3.25 -0.30
N ASP A 534 -20.53 -3.93 0.75
CA ASP A 534 -19.47 -4.93 0.63
C ASP A 534 -19.85 -6.04 -0.36
N ILE A 535 -21.11 -6.49 -0.34
CA ILE A 535 -21.63 -7.49 -1.26
C ILE A 535 -21.58 -6.98 -2.71
N MET A 536 -22.06 -5.76 -3.00
CA MET A 536 -21.97 -5.17 -4.34
C MET A 536 -20.53 -4.97 -4.80
N TYR A 537 -19.63 -4.55 -3.91
CA TYR A 537 -18.19 -4.42 -4.16
C TYR A 537 -17.54 -5.78 -4.50
N LEU A 538 -17.90 -6.86 -3.80
CA LEU A 538 -17.39 -8.21 -4.08
C LEU A 538 -17.93 -8.76 -5.40
N ARG A 539 -19.23 -8.59 -5.69
CA ARG A 539 -19.82 -8.92 -7.00
C ARG A 539 -19.12 -8.18 -8.15
N ALA A 540 -18.74 -6.92 -7.93
CA ALA A 540 -17.97 -6.12 -8.88
C ALA A 540 -16.58 -6.74 -9.13
N LEU A 541 -15.79 -7.00 -8.08
CA LEU A 541 -14.49 -7.67 -8.19
C LEU A 541 -14.57 -9.00 -8.96
N ILE A 542 -15.49 -9.89 -8.58
CA ILE A 542 -15.59 -11.24 -9.16
C ILE A 542 -16.00 -11.18 -10.65
N THR A 543 -16.95 -10.30 -10.99
CA THR A 543 -17.39 -10.11 -12.38
C THR A 543 -16.27 -9.55 -13.24
N GLU A 544 -15.67 -8.43 -12.80
CA GLU A 544 -14.70 -7.66 -13.56
C GLU A 544 -13.38 -8.40 -13.73
N LEU A 545 -12.92 -9.13 -12.70
CA LEU A 545 -11.64 -9.83 -12.75
C LEU A 545 -11.77 -11.27 -13.26
N SER A 546 -12.79 -12.04 -12.85
CA SER A 546 -12.90 -13.46 -13.24
C SER A 546 -13.80 -13.69 -14.45
N LEU A 547 -15.07 -13.28 -14.42
CA LEU A 547 -16.04 -13.70 -15.44
C LEU A 547 -15.82 -13.00 -16.79
N MET A 548 -15.59 -11.70 -16.77
CA MET A 548 -15.41 -10.92 -17.99
C MET A 548 -14.07 -11.20 -18.68
N THR A 549 -13.00 -11.51 -17.94
CA THR A 549 -11.71 -11.98 -18.51
C THR A 549 -11.75 -13.42 -19.03
N GLY A 550 -12.72 -14.22 -18.56
CA GLY A 550 -12.77 -15.65 -18.85
C GLY A 550 -11.79 -16.46 -18.00
N GLY A 551 -11.73 -16.21 -16.70
CA GLY A 551 -10.96 -17.00 -15.74
C GLY A 551 -9.46 -16.66 -15.67
N GLU A 552 -9.03 -15.47 -16.10
CA GLU A 552 -7.64 -15.01 -15.94
C GLU A 552 -7.30 -14.80 -14.46
N PHE A 553 -8.25 -14.23 -13.72
CA PHE A 553 -8.23 -14.12 -12.27
C PHE A 553 -9.18 -15.13 -11.63
N THR A 554 -8.96 -15.45 -10.36
CA THR A 554 -9.92 -16.16 -9.50
C THR A 554 -9.91 -15.49 -8.13
N VAL A 555 -11.07 -14.99 -7.72
CA VAL A 555 -11.27 -14.31 -6.43
C VAL A 555 -11.59 -15.37 -5.38
N LEU A 556 -10.93 -15.29 -4.22
CA LEU A 556 -11.03 -16.22 -3.09
C LEU A 556 -11.02 -15.41 -1.78
N PHE A 557 -11.66 -15.92 -0.73
CA PHE A 557 -11.64 -15.30 0.59
C PHE A 557 -10.62 -15.99 1.49
N LEU A 558 -9.65 -15.25 2.02
CA LEU A 558 -8.70 -15.73 3.02
C LEU A 558 -9.22 -15.34 4.41
N ILE A 559 -9.87 -16.30 5.08
CA ILE A 559 -10.69 -16.09 6.27
C ILE A 559 -9.89 -16.44 7.52
N HIS A 560 -9.60 -15.45 8.36
CA HIS A 560 -8.94 -15.68 9.64
C HIS A 560 -9.94 -16.13 10.72
N VAL A 561 -9.72 -17.33 11.24
CA VAL A 561 -10.41 -17.89 12.41
C VAL A 561 -9.63 -17.52 13.67
N LYS A 562 -10.16 -16.56 14.45
CA LYS A 562 -9.51 -15.98 15.63
C LYS A 562 -9.51 -16.89 16.87
N ASP A 563 -10.34 -17.95 16.85
CA ASP A 563 -10.47 -18.88 17.97
C ASP A 563 -9.60 -20.13 17.74
N ASP A 564 -8.40 -20.12 18.31
CA ASP A 564 -7.42 -21.24 18.27
C ASP A 564 -7.91 -22.55 18.94
N ASN A 565 -9.12 -22.55 19.53
CA ASN A 565 -9.79 -23.75 20.02
C ASN A 565 -10.59 -24.45 18.92
N LEU A 566 -10.97 -23.77 17.83
CA LEU A 566 -11.61 -24.39 16.67
C LEU A 566 -10.58 -25.16 15.86
N GLN A 567 -10.63 -26.49 15.91
CA GLN A 567 -9.65 -27.38 15.27
C GLN A 567 -9.92 -27.56 13.76
N ILE A 568 -9.99 -26.44 13.03
CA ILE A 568 -10.35 -26.36 11.61
C ILE A 568 -9.46 -27.21 10.69
N TRP A 569 -8.22 -27.51 11.08
CA TRP A 569 -7.30 -28.35 10.33
C TRP A 569 -7.38 -29.86 10.67
N SER A 570 -8.18 -30.27 11.65
CA SER A 570 -8.32 -31.69 12.04
C SER A 570 -9.72 -32.26 11.92
N ASP A 571 -10.76 -31.41 11.81
CA ASP A 571 -12.15 -31.84 11.67
C ASP A 571 -12.83 -31.18 10.45
N GLU A 572 -13.27 -32.03 9.52
CA GLU A 572 -13.92 -31.67 8.26
C GLU A 572 -15.31 -31.05 8.51
N GLU A 573 -16.04 -31.48 9.57
CA GLU A 573 -17.35 -30.92 9.91
C GLU A 573 -17.23 -29.51 10.52
N THR A 574 -16.25 -29.29 11.40
CA THR A 574 -15.93 -27.96 11.93
C THR A 574 -15.44 -27.00 10.85
N TYR A 575 -14.61 -27.44 9.90
CA TYR A 575 -14.18 -26.61 8.77
C TYR A 575 -15.37 -26.17 7.91
N ASP A 576 -16.16 -27.13 7.43
CA ASP A 576 -17.31 -26.87 6.56
C ASP A 576 -18.37 -25.99 7.24
N ARG A 577 -18.56 -26.13 8.56
CA ARG A 577 -19.46 -25.28 9.34
C ARG A 577 -18.94 -23.85 9.46
N VAL A 578 -17.70 -23.66 9.93
CA VAL A 578 -17.12 -22.32 10.11
C VAL A 578 -17.06 -21.57 8.76
N LEU A 579 -16.76 -22.26 7.67
CA LEU A 579 -16.76 -21.68 6.32
C LEU A 579 -18.16 -21.29 5.83
N GLN A 580 -19.22 -22.03 6.20
CA GLN A 580 -20.59 -21.67 5.90
C GLN A 580 -21.12 -20.51 6.75
N ASP A 581 -20.72 -20.45 8.03
CA ASP A 581 -21.09 -19.37 8.94
C ASP A 581 -20.39 -18.05 8.55
N ALA A 582 -19.13 -18.11 8.08
CA ALA A 582 -18.30 -16.95 7.76
C ALA A 582 -18.59 -16.25 6.41
N LEU A 583 -19.37 -16.85 5.51
CA LEU A 583 -19.61 -16.29 4.16
C LEU A 583 -21.10 -16.15 3.81
N PRO A 584 -21.51 -15.00 3.20
CA PRO A 584 -22.81 -14.84 2.56
C PRO A 584 -23.10 -15.97 1.56
N LYS A 585 -24.37 -16.37 1.44
CA LYS A 585 -24.78 -17.57 0.68
C LYS A 585 -24.20 -17.64 -0.73
N GLU A 586 -24.19 -16.53 -1.46
CA GLU A 586 -23.75 -16.46 -2.85
C GLU A 586 -22.23 -16.71 -3.03
N PHE A 587 -21.44 -16.47 -1.98
CA PHE A 587 -19.97 -16.63 -1.98
C PHE A 587 -19.50 -17.96 -1.36
N ARG A 588 -20.41 -18.81 -0.90
CA ARG A 588 -20.05 -20.11 -0.29
C ARG A 588 -19.31 -21.00 -1.29
N GLY A 589 -18.22 -21.63 -0.83
CA GLY A 589 -17.29 -22.38 -1.68
C GLY A 589 -16.11 -21.56 -2.23
N MET A 590 -16.04 -20.25 -1.97
CA MET A 590 -14.91 -19.39 -2.38
C MET A 590 -13.88 -19.13 -1.27
N GLY A 591 -14.12 -19.61 -0.04
CA GLY A 591 -13.29 -19.30 1.11
C GLY A 591 -12.28 -20.38 1.48
N ILE A 592 -11.24 -19.93 2.18
CA ILE A 592 -10.12 -20.70 2.72
C ILE A 592 -9.97 -20.27 4.18
N LEU A 593 -10.07 -21.19 5.14
CA LEU A 593 -9.86 -20.87 6.55
C LEU A 593 -8.38 -20.99 6.94
N TRP A 594 -7.91 -20.10 7.81
CA TRP A 594 -6.60 -20.22 8.47
C TRP A 594 -6.66 -19.69 9.91
N SER A 595 -5.63 -20.00 10.71
CA SER A 595 -5.46 -19.52 12.11
C SER A 595 -4.00 -19.26 12.46
N GLU A 596 -3.74 -18.44 13.47
CA GLU A 596 -2.37 -18.16 13.96
C GLU A 596 -1.69 -19.43 14.47
N ARG A 597 -2.43 -20.30 15.18
CA ARG A 597 -1.94 -21.62 15.62
C ARG A 597 -1.56 -22.55 14.47
N GLN A 598 -2.25 -22.51 13.33
CA GLN A 598 -1.84 -23.25 12.13
C GLN A 598 -0.54 -22.68 11.55
N MET A 599 -0.38 -21.34 11.52
CA MET A 599 0.87 -20.72 11.08
C MET A 599 2.05 -21.01 12.02
N ASN A 600 1.81 -21.12 13.32
CA ASN A 600 2.80 -21.54 14.32
C ASN A 600 3.29 -22.99 14.10
N LEU A 601 2.39 -23.91 13.71
CA LEU A 601 2.75 -25.29 13.36
C LEU A 601 3.58 -25.40 12.08
N ILE A 602 3.31 -24.55 11.07
CA ILE A 602 4.03 -24.53 9.78
C ILE A 602 5.38 -23.81 9.91
N TYR A 603 5.39 -22.64 10.56
CA TYR A 603 6.55 -21.78 10.76
C TYR A 603 7.03 -21.83 12.21
N GLY A 604 7.17 -23.04 12.76
CA GLY A 604 7.68 -23.25 14.12
C GLY A 604 9.14 -22.82 14.28
N GLY A 605 9.52 -22.43 15.50
CA GLY A 605 10.91 -22.07 15.82
C GLY A 605 11.37 -20.71 15.30
N LEU A 606 10.45 -19.78 15.01
CA LEU A 606 10.78 -18.36 14.86
C LEU A 606 11.21 -17.75 16.21
N GLU A 607 11.96 -16.66 16.15
CA GLU A 607 12.33 -15.85 17.31
C GLU A 607 11.10 -15.08 17.83
N GLU A 608 10.60 -15.44 19.01
CA GLU A 608 9.51 -14.69 19.67
C GLU A 608 10.05 -13.42 20.32
N SER A 609 10.28 -12.39 19.49
CA SER A 609 10.73 -11.07 19.94
C SER A 609 9.66 -10.28 20.72
N PHE A 610 8.39 -10.73 20.69
CA PHE A 610 7.23 -10.05 21.28
C PHE A 610 7.19 -8.54 21.01
N GLU A 611 7.51 -8.11 19.78
CA GLU A 611 7.53 -6.69 19.43
C GLU A 611 6.16 -6.06 19.71
N ARG A 612 6.17 -4.94 20.45
CA ARG A 612 4.99 -4.28 21.03
C ARG A 612 4.02 -5.18 21.84
N GLY A 613 4.50 -6.32 22.33
CA GLY A 613 3.73 -7.30 23.09
C GLY A 613 2.94 -8.30 22.25
N LEU A 614 3.18 -8.36 20.93
CA LEU A 614 2.41 -9.20 20.00
C LEU A 614 3.24 -10.42 19.54
N PRO A 615 2.64 -11.63 19.48
CA PRO A 615 3.34 -12.86 19.06
C PRO A 615 3.76 -12.78 17.59
N VAL A 616 4.84 -13.47 17.21
CA VAL A 616 5.37 -13.36 15.84
C VAL A 616 4.42 -13.95 14.78
N HIS A 617 3.67 -15.02 15.09
CA HIS A 617 2.64 -15.57 14.19
C HIS A 617 1.35 -14.75 14.16
N GLY A 618 1.26 -13.68 14.95
CA GLY A 618 0.11 -12.81 15.03
C GLY A 618 -0.25 -12.15 13.70
N VAL A 619 -1.54 -12.10 13.35
CA VAL A 619 -2.05 -11.53 12.10
C VAL A 619 -1.57 -10.11 11.83
N TYR A 620 -1.39 -9.31 12.88
CA TYR A 620 -0.80 -7.97 12.81
C TYR A 620 0.64 -8.02 12.27
N ARG A 621 1.50 -8.83 12.91
CA ARG A 621 2.94 -8.90 12.61
C ARG A 621 3.25 -9.69 11.34
N SER A 622 2.47 -10.72 11.01
CA SER A 622 2.82 -11.70 9.98
C SER A 622 1.68 -12.08 9.02
N THR A 623 0.86 -11.11 8.56
CA THR A 623 -0.30 -11.41 7.69
C THR A 623 0.05 -12.13 6.37
N PHE A 624 1.32 -12.13 5.95
CA PHE A 624 1.78 -12.80 4.73
C PHE A 624 2.13 -14.30 4.92
N MET A 625 2.25 -14.82 6.16
CA MET A 625 2.44 -16.25 6.41
C MET A 625 1.37 -17.16 5.75
N PRO A 626 0.05 -16.88 5.87
CA PRO A 626 -0.97 -17.66 5.16
C PRO A 626 -0.93 -17.42 3.63
N VAL A 627 -0.52 -16.24 3.16
CA VAL A 627 -0.43 -15.93 1.71
C VAL A 627 0.72 -16.69 1.04
N GLN A 628 1.91 -16.71 1.67
CA GLN A 628 3.06 -17.45 1.18
C GLN A 628 2.85 -18.98 1.31
N TYR A 629 2.08 -19.43 2.31
CA TYR A 629 1.67 -20.84 2.41
C TYR A 629 0.60 -21.22 1.34
N PHE A 630 -0.36 -20.33 1.07
CA PHE A 630 -1.33 -20.52 -0.03
C PHE A 630 -0.61 -20.72 -1.37
N SER A 631 0.33 -19.84 -1.72
CA SER A 631 1.08 -19.97 -2.98
C SER A 631 2.02 -21.18 -3.04
N HIS A 632 2.34 -21.81 -1.90
CA HIS A 632 3.07 -23.08 -1.86
C HIS A 632 2.15 -24.27 -2.17
N LEU A 633 0.92 -24.27 -1.62
CA LEU A 633 -0.08 -25.31 -1.87
C LEU A 633 -0.80 -25.17 -3.23
N HIS A 634 -0.88 -23.95 -3.75
CA HIS A 634 -1.54 -23.62 -5.01
C HIS A 634 -0.53 -23.12 -6.08
N PRO A 635 0.35 -23.99 -6.60
CA PRO A 635 1.35 -23.63 -7.60
C PRO A 635 0.73 -23.27 -8.97
N GLU A 636 -0.58 -23.42 -9.15
CA GLU A 636 -1.32 -23.04 -10.37
C GLU A 636 -1.49 -21.53 -10.59
N TYR A 637 -1.15 -20.69 -9.61
CA TYR A 637 -1.19 -19.23 -9.74
C TYR A 637 0.23 -18.67 -9.91
N ASP A 638 0.45 -17.87 -10.94
CA ASP A 638 1.71 -17.14 -11.18
C ASP A 638 1.82 -15.88 -10.32
N TYR A 639 0.67 -15.28 -10.00
CA TYR A 639 0.55 -14.08 -9.18
C TYR A 639 -0.59 -14.21 -8.17
N VAL A 640 -0.42 -13.57 -7.01
CA VAL A 640 -1.44 -13.46 -5.97
C VAL A 640 -1.58 -11.99 -5.61
N TRP A 641 -2.79 -11.45 -5.72
CA TRP A 641 -3.14 -10.18 -5.08
C TRP A 641 -3.57 -10.46 -3.64
N ASN A 642 -2.85 -9.89 -2.67
CA ASN A 642 -3.33 -9.77 -1.30
C ASN A 642 -4.19 -8.50 -1.23
N TRP A 643 -5.46 -8.63 -0.83
CA TRP A 643 -6.42 -7.52 -0.92
C TRP A 643 -7.18 -7.26 0.38
N GLU A 644 -7.52 -6.00 0.63
CA GLU A 644 -8.11 -5.52 1.89
C GLU A 644 -9.57 -5.09 1.68
N MET A 645 -10.46 -5.48 2.61
CA MET A 645 -11.91 -5.24 2.52
C MET A 645 -12.33 -3.78 2.65
N ASP A 646 -11.44 -2.88 3.08
CA ASP A 646 -11.65 -1.44 3.24
C ASP A 646 -11.11 -0.59 2.08
N VAL A 647 -10.70 -1.23 0.98
CA VAL A 647 -10.34 -0.54 -0.27
C VAL A 647 -11.56 -0.44 -1.20
N ARG A 648 -11.76 0.73 -1.83
CA ARG A 648 -12.74 0.94 -2.92
C ARG A 648 -12.10 1.62 -4.13
N HIS A 649 -12.72 1.46 -5.30
CA HIS A 649 -12.30 2.08 -6.55
C HIS A 649 -13.53 2.54 -7.36
N THR A 650 -13.55 3.82 -7.72
CA THR A 650 -14.66 4.45 -8.47
C THR A 650 -14.73 3.99 -9.93
N GLY A 651 -13.61 3.56 -10.51
CA GLY A 651 -13.53 3.02 -11.86
C GLY A 651 -13.55 1.49 -11.91
N HIS A 652 -13.13 0.94 -13.05
CA HIS A 652 -13.15 -0.49 -13.33
C HIS A 652 -11.85 -1.21 -12.82
N TRP A 653 -12.01 -2.28 -12.04
CA TRP A 653 -10.96 -3.08 -11.40
C TRP A 653 -9.98 -3.73 -12.37
N TYR A 654 -10.46 -4.45 -13.40
CA TYR A 654 -9.58 -5.06 -14.41
C TYR A 654 -8.67 -4.00 -15.06
N HIS A 655 -9.22 -2.83 -15.36
CA HIS A 655 -8.44 -1.75 -15.97
C HIS A 655 -7.32 -1.27 -15.04
N PHE A 656 -7.62 -1.08 -13.75
CA PHE A 656 -6.62 -0.72 -12.74
C PHE A 656 -5.53 -1.81 -12.60
N PHE A 657 -5.92 -3.09 -12.54
CA PHE A 657 -4.97 -4.20 -12.35
C PHE A 657 -4.08 -4.44 -13.59
N ASP A 658 -4.66 -4.43 -14.81
CA ASP A 658 -3.87 -4.50 -16.05
C ASP A 658 -2.92 -3.31 -16.15
N LYS A 659 -3.40 -2.08 -15.96
CA LYS A 659 -2.56 -0.88 -16.16
C LYS A 659 -1.45 -0.77 -15.11
N ALA A 660 -1.72 -1.09 -13.84
CA ALA A 660 -0.69 -1.18 -12.81
C ALA A 660 0.40 -2.21 -13.16
N ALA A 661 0.01 -3.42 -13.58
CA ALA A 661 0.95 -4.46 -13.98
C ALA A 661 1.71 -4.11 -15.28
N SER A 662 0.99 -3.64 -16.31
CA SER A 662 1.53 -3.31 -17.62
C SER A 662 2.44 -2.08 -17.60
N TRP A 663 2.22 -1.11 -16.70
CA TRP A 663 3.17 -0.02 -16.43
C TRP A 663 4.40 -0.52 -15.67
N ALA A 664 4.22 -1.30 -14.60
CA ALA A 664 5.33 -1.86 -13.83
C ALA A 664 6.23 -2.78 -14.68
N ARG A 665 5.65 -3.52 -15.63
CA ARG A 665 6.38 -4.32 -16.63
C ARG A 665 7.36 -3.49 -17.46
N GLN A 666 7.02 -2.23 -17.76
CA GLN A 666 7.88 -1.32 -18.53
C GLN A 666 9.00 -0.69 -17.69
N GLN A 667 8.91 -0.71 -16.36
CA GLN A 667 9.92 -0.06 -15.50
C GLN A 667 11.28 -0.78 -15.55
N PRO A 668 12.38 -0.07 -15.90
CA PRO A 668 13.74 -0.62 -15.86
C PRO A 668 14.23 -0.74 -14.42
N ARG A 669 15.02 -1.79 -14.14
CA ARG A 669 15.63 -2.07 -12.82
C ARG A 669 16.67 -1.03 -12.39
N LYS A 670 17.33 -0.37 -13.35
CA LYS A 670 18.29 0.71 -13.08
C LYS A 670 17.58 1.91 -12.44
N GLY A 671 18.04 2.32 -11.25
CA GLY A 671 17.43 3.38 -10.46
C GLY A 671 16.03 3.06 -9.92
N LEU A 672 15.62 1.78 -9.89
CA LEU A 672 14.23 1.40 -9.60
C LEU A 672 13.86 1.58 -8.13
N TRP A 673 14.71 1.12 -7.20
CA TRP A 673 14.45 1.26 -5.77
C TRP A 673 14.42 2.72 -5.32
N GLU A 674 15.21 3.55 -5.99
CA GLU A 674 15.36 4.98 -5.76
C GLU A 674 14.15 5.76 -6.29
N ARG A 675 13.53 5.32 -7.39
CA ARG A 675 12.22 5.83 -7.83
C ARG A 675 11.10 5.32 -6.93
N ASN A 676 11.15 4.05 -6.54
CA ASN A 676 10.14 3.43 -5.69
C ASN A 676 10.08 4.05 -4.29
N SER A 677 11.18 4.59 -3.76
CA SER A 677 11.23 5.19 -2.42
C SER A 677 10.67 6.62 -2.35
N ARG A 678 10.13 7.16 -3.46
CA ARG A 678 9.74 8.57 -3.62
C ARG A 678 8.29 8.72 -4.09
N PHE A 679 7.57 9.71 -3.57
CA PHE A 679 6.27 10.13 -4.11
C PHE A 679 6.47 10.99 -5.37
N TYR A 680 5.79 10.65 -6.46
CA TYR A 680 5.80 11.45 -7.69
C TYR A 680 4.71 12.53 -7.63
N VAL A 681 5.11 13.81 -7.57
CA VAL A 681 4.23 14.99 -7.60
C VAL A 681 4.34 15.67 -8.98
N PRO A 682 3.38 15.46 -9.91
CA PRO A 682 3.53 15.91 -11.31
C PRO A 682 3.75 17.42 -11.45
N SER A 683 3.03 18.22 -10.66
CA SER A 683 3.10 19.69 -10.63
C SER A 683 4.40 20.26 -10.03
N VAL A 684 5.32 19.41 -9.58
CA VAL A 684 6.60 19.77 -8.98
C VAL A 684 7.78 19.16 -9.73
N HIS A 685 7.65 17.91 -10.17
CA HIS A 685 8.69 17.15 -10.88
C HIS A 685 8.61 17.25 -12.41
N GLY A 686 7.49 17.69 -12.97
CA GLY A 686 7.23 17.60 -14.42
C GLY A 686 6.86 16.17 -14.83
N PRO A 687 7.04 15.82 -16.11
CA PRO A 687 6.80 14.47 -16.64
C PRO A 687 7.61 13.36 -15.95
N TRP A 688 7.23 12.11 -16.19
CA TRP A 688 7.90 10.96 -15.59
C TRP A 688 9.40 10.89 -15.90
N ASP A 689 9.83 11.20 -17.12
CA ASP A 689 11.25 11.17 -17.50
C ASP A 689 12.09 12.25 -16.78
N ASP A 690 11.51 13.44 -16.56
CA ASP A 690 12.14 14.51 -15.77
C ASP A 690 12.25 14.08 -14.30
N PHE A 691 11.21 13.42 -13.75
CA PHE A 691 11.31 12.77 -12.44
C PHE A 691 12.38 11.68 -12.39
N MET A 692 12.46 10.78 -13.37
CA MET A 692 13.52 9.76 -13.46
C MET A 692 14.92 10.42 -13.44
N HIS A 693 15.10 11.51 -14.17
CA HIS A 693 16.34 12.27 -14.19
C HIS A 693 16.62 12.97 -12.85
N THR A 694 15.61 13.59 -12.22
CA THR A 694 15.73 14.23 -10.90
C THR A 694 16.13 13.21 -9.82
N VAL A 695 15.47 12.04 -9.76
CA VAL A 695 15.79 10.97 -8.83
C VAL A 695 17.24 10.49 -8.99
N ARG A 696 17.68 10.33 -10.25
CA ARG A 696 19.08 9.97 -10.56
C ARG A 696 20.05 11.01 -9.99
N VAL A 697 19.85 12.29 -10.29
CA VAL A 697 20.75 13.38 -9.85
C VAL A 697 20.73 13.56 -8.33
N GLN A 698 19.57 13.45 -7.68
CA GLN A 698 19.45 13.50 -6.21
C GLN A 698 20.18 12.36 -5.50
N THR A 699 20.27 11.20 -6.16
CA THR A 699 20.97 10.02 -5.62
C THR A 699 22.48 10.11 -5.88
N GLU A 700 22.89 10.43 -7.13
CA GLU A 700 24.30 10.59 -7.52
C GLU A 700 25.04 11.70 -6.76
N LEU A 701 24.41 12.87 -6.62
CA LEU A 701 25.08 14.08 -6.08
C LEU A 701 24.63 14.47 -4.67
N GLY A 702 23.68 13.73 -4.10
CA GLY A 702 22.98 14.11 -2.87
C GLY A 702 22.17 15.40 -2.97
N THR A 703 21.45 15.74 -1.90
CA THR A 703 20.66 16.98 -1.78
C THR A 703 21.17 17.90 -0.66
N ASN A 704 20.76 19.16 -0.68
CA ASN A 704 21.04 20.15 0.38
C ASN A 704 20.11 19.99 1.61
N SER A 705 19.43 18.85 1.77
CA SER A 705 18.52 18.66 2.91
C SER A 705 19.31 18.58 4.23
N PRO A 706 18.87 19.26 5.31
CA PRO A 706 19.46 19.11 6.65
C PRO A 706 19.52 17.66 7.16
N ASN A 707 18.67 16.78 6.60
CA ASN A 707 18.62 15.36 6.93
C ASN A 707 19.94 14.64 6.56
N ASN A 708 20.59 15.07 5.48
CA ASN A 708 21.81 14.47 4.95
C ASN A 708 23.05 14.80 5.81
N LEU A 709 22.94 15.79 6.70
CA LEU A 709 23.99 16.15 7.66
C LEU A 709 24.23 15.03 8.69
N TRP A 710 23.21 14.19 8.94
CA TRP A 710 23.28 13.10 9.92
C TRP A 710 23.60 11.74 9.29
N SER A 711 23.29 11.49 8.01
CA SER A 711 23.71 10.27 7.32
C SER A 711 25.23 10.17 7.20
N ALA A 712 25.90 11.30 6.92
CA ALA A 712 27.36 11.40 6.83
C ALA A 712 28.12 11.03 8.13
N VAL A 713 27.43 10.80 9.25
CA VAL A 713 28.04 10.29 10.48
C VAL A 713 28.24 8.77 10.44
N LYS A 714 27.34 8.02 9.79
CA LYS A 714 27.44 6.54 9.68
C LYS A 714 28.62 6.13 8.78
N ASP A 715 28.84 6.89 7.72
CA ASP A 715 29.91 6.66 6.73
C ASP A 715 31.30 7.15 7.23
N SER A 716 31.39 7.74 8.44
CA SER A 716 32.59 8.41 8.98
C SER A 716 33.59 7.53 9.75
N GLU A 717 33.52 6.20 9.60
CA GLU A 717 34.46 5.26 10.21
C GLU A 717 35.88 5.37 9.61
N ASP A 718 36.01 5.72 8.32
CA ASP A 718 37.29 5.92 7.63
C ASP A 718 37.92 7.28 7.96
N LYS A 719 38.61 7.32 9.10
CA LYS A 719 39.22 8.53 9.68
C LYS A 719 40.53 8.96 9.01
N SER A 720 40.73 8.65 7.72
CA SER A 720 42.04 8.74 7.05
C SER A 720 42.29 9.98 6.17
N ASP A 721 41.26 10.72 5.72
CA ASP A 721 41.46 11.92 4.88
C ASP A 721 41.40 13.26 5.66
N PRO A 722 42.51 14.02 5.76
CA PRO A 722 42.53 15.35 6.39
C PRO A 722 41.78 16.45 5.62
N ASN A 723 41.35 16.21 4.37
CA ASN A 723 40.69 17.19 3.50
C ASN A 723 39.16 17.16 3.53
N HIS A 724 38.52 16.29 4.34
CA HIS A 724 37.07 16.22 4.48
C HIS A 724 36.49 17.48 5.16
N LYS A 725 36.34 18.55 4.37
CA LYS A 725 35.68 19.82 4.71
C LYS A 725 34.34 20.03 4.02
N ASP A 726 33.85 19.01 3.31
CA ASP A 726 32.48 19.02 2.83
C ASP A 726 31.56 18.38 3.89
N HIS A 727 30.83 19.24 4.61
CA HIS A 727 29.61 18.86 5.32
C HIS A 727 28.38 18.93 4.39
N GLY A 728 28.61 18.99 3.07
CA GLY A 728 27.61 19.04 2.02
C GLY A 728 27.27 17.66 1.46
N ARG A 729 26.20 17.69 0.65
CA ARG A 729 25.59 16.60 -0.14
C ARG A 729 26.41 15.30 -0.24
N HIS A 730 26.10 14.33 0.61
CA HIS A 730 26.52 12.95 0.38
C HIS A 730 25.51 12.26 -0.54
N GLY A 731 26.00 11.59 -1.59
CA GLY A 731 25.17 10.75 -2.45
C GLY A 731 24.78 9.41 -1.79
N GLU A 732 24.22 8.53 -2.61
CA GLU A 732 23.89 7.14 -2.27
C GLU A 732 24.31 6.22 -3.42
N ASP A 733 24.80 5.02 -3.09
CA ASP A 733 24.97 3.96 -4.07
C ASP A 733 23.60 3.40 -4.50
N PHE A 734 23.39 3.27 -5.81
CA PHE A 734 22.17 2.69 -6.34
C PHE A 734 22.11 1.18 -6.14
N ILE A 735 20.93 0.65 -5.83
CA ILE A 735 20.71 -0.78 -5.63
C ILE A 735 20.75 -1.51 -6.98
N TRP A 736 21.74 -2.38 -7.15
CA TRP A 736 22.01 -3.10 -8.40
C TRP A 736 22.09 -4.62 -8.18
N GLY A 737 20.93 -5.25 -7.99
CA GLY A 737 20.80 -6.69 -7.73
C GLY A 737 20.40 -7.00 -6.28
N PRO A 738 20.75 -8.17 -5.73
CA PRO A 738 20.43 -8.55 -4.37
C PRO A 738 21.28 -7.79 -3.34
N VAL A 739 20.63 -7.18 -2.34
CA VAL A 739 21.32 -6.59 -1.17
C VAL A 739 21.25 -7.60 -0.03
N ARG A 740 22.33 -8.36 0.17
CA ARG A 740 22.34 -9.49 1.12
C ARG A 740 22.35 -9.02 2.59
N PRO A 741 21.74 -9.79 3.51
CA PRO A 741 21.96 -9.65 4.95
C PRO A 741 23.36 -10.17 5.36
N HIS A 742 23.65 -10.19 6.67
CA HIS A 742 24.89 -10.72 7.25
C HIS A 742 25.22 -12.16 6.76
N GLU A 743 26.51 -12.54 6.72
CA GLU A 743 26.97 -13.78 6.07
C GLU A 743 26.31 -15.07 6.60
N SER A 744 25.98 -15.14 7.90
CA SER A 744 25.24 -16.27 8.49
C SER A 744 23.82 -16.44 7.91
N ASP A 745 23.23 -15.34 7.48
CA ASP A 745 21.81 -15.20 7.21
C ASP A 745 21.52 -15.44 5.72
N VAL A 746 22.48 -15.15 4.83
CA VAL A 746 22.34 -15.35 3.38
C VAL A 746 21.74 -16.72 3.01
N MET A 747 20.59 -16.69 2.32
CA MET A 747 20.02 -17.82 1.59
C MET A 747 20.19 -17.55 0.09
N GLU A 748 21.04 -18.33 -0.57
CA GLU A 748 21.11 -18.32 -2.03
C GLU A 748 20.05 -19.27 -2.61
N LEU A 749 19.22 -18.77 -3.52
CA LEU A 749 18.24 -19.58 -4.25
C LEU A 749 18.48 -19.51 -5.76
N GLU A 750 18.10 -20.59 -6.46
CA GLU A 750 18.02 -20.63 -7.94
C GLU A 750 17.04 -19.59 -8.53
N LEU A 751 16.25 -18.92 -7.68
CA LEU A 751 15.29 -17.88 -8.02
C LEU A 751 15.89 -16.46 -7.92
N ASP A 752 17.10 -16.31 -7.37
CA ASP A 752 17.75 -15.02 -7.15
C ASP A 752 18.16 -14.36 -8.48
N VAL A 753 18.06 -13.04 -8.54
CA VAL A 753 18.22 -12.30 -9.81
C VAL A 753 19.42 -11.34 -9.73
N THR A 754 20.54 -11.78 -10.32
CA THR A 754 21.77 -10.99 -10.45
C THR A 754 21.79 -10.14 -11.73
N PRO A 755 22.48 -8.97 -11.73
CA PRO A 755 22.58 -8.13 -12.92
C PRO A 755 23.43 -8.76 -14.04
N PRO A 756 23.03 -8.67 -15.32
CA PRO A 756 23.80 -9.20 -16.45
C PRO A 756 25.02 -8.34 -16.82
N THR A 757 25.07 -7.08 -16.35
CA THR A 757 26.09 -6.08 -16.67
C THR A 757 26.32 -5.14 -15.48
N SER A 758 27.37 -4.30 -15.51
CA SER A 758 27.53 -3.21 -14.54
C SER A 758 26.58 -2.05 -14.86
N MET A 759 26.06 -1.36 -13.84
CA MET A 759 25.02 -0.32 -14.00
C MET A 759 25.40 0.77 -15.00
N GLU A 760 26.67 1.19 -15.06
CA GLU A 760 27.18 2.16 -16.03
C GLU A 760 26.89 1.78 -17.50
N LYS A 761 26.91 0.47 -17.80
CA LYS A 761 26.80 -0.07 -19.15
C LYS A 761 25.35 -0.36 -19.55
N ASP A 762 24.47 -0.58 -18.57
CA ASP A 762 23.03 -0.70 -18.82
C ASP A 762 22.42 0.64 -19.23
N LYS A 763 21.59 0.63 -20.27
CA LYS A 763 20.91 1.80 -20.82
C LYS A 763 19.43 1.83 -20.45
N TYR A 764 19.10 1.40 -19.23
CA TYR A 764 17.73 1.11 -18.79
C TYR A 764 17.09 -0.03 -19.62
N GLU A 765 17.89 -1.04 -19.98
CA GLU A 765 17.45 -2.21 -20.75
C GLU A 765 17.05 -3.36 -19.80
N TRP A 766 17.78 -3.54 -18.70
CA TRP A 766 17.52 -4.64 -17.76
C TRP A 766 16.19 -4.48 -16.99
N GLY A 767 15.36 -5.51 -17.06
CA GLY A 767 14.05 -5.59 -16.41
C GLY A 767 12.90 -4.93 -17.18
N VAL A 768 13.15 -4.30 -18.33
CA VAL A 768 12.07 -3.84 -19.21
C VAL A 768 11.43 -5.03 -19.90
N GLY A 769 10.10 -5.14 -19.81
CA GLY A 769 9.35 -6.32 -20.27
C GLY A 769 9.23 -7.44 -19.22
N GLU A 770 10.05 -7.42 -18.16
CA GLU A 770 9.92 -8.35 -17.03
C GLU A 770 8.73 -7.96 -16.13
N GLU A 771 7.90 -8.92 -15.77
CA GLU A 771 6.86 -8.73 -14.75
C GLU A 771 7.47 -8.38 -13.38
N ALA A 772 6.78 -7.54 -12.61
CA ALA A 772 7.22 -7.19 -11.27
C ALA A 772 6.84 -8.30 -10.27
N ASP A 773 7.81 -8.72 -9.44
CA ASP A 773 7.61 -9.67 -8.35
C ASP A 773 6.77 -9.11 -7.20
N LEU A 774 6.82 -7.79 -7.00
CA LEU A 774 6.01 -7.07 -6.03
C LEU A 774 5.44 -5.80 -6.66
N LEU A 775 4.13 -5.61 -6.58
CA LEU A 775 3.45 -4.33 -6.81
C LEU A 775 2.89 -3.81 -5.48
N VAL A 776 3.22 -2.56 -5.13
CA VAL A 776 2.65 -1.83 -3.99
C VAL A 776 2.13 -0.46 -4.41
N PHE A 777 1.25 0.11 -3.60
CA PHE A 777 0.59 1.40 -3.85
C PHE A 777 1.03 2.51 -2.89
N ASN A 778 2.07 2.28 -2.09
CA ASN A 778 2.83 3.31 -1.38
C ASN A 778 4.33 3.12 -1.70
N PRO A 779 5.16 4.17 -1.54
CA PRO A 779 6.60 4.06 -1.75
C PRO A 779 7.25 2.94 -0.94
N LEU A 780 8.24 2.29 -1.55
CA LEU A 780 9.15 1.34 -0.90
C LEU A 780 10.19 2.13 -0.11
N PHE A 781 9.79 2.65 1.05
CA PHE A 781 10.62 3.50 1.89
C PHE A 781 11.64 2.70 2.68
N ASP A 782 12.79 3.31 2.97
CA ASP A 782 13.74 2.80 3.96
C ASP A 782 13.22 3.13 5.37
N PRO A 783 12.97 2.13 6.24
CA PRO A 783 12.52 2.35 7.60
C PRO A 783 13.65 2.78 8.57
N GLU A 784 14.93 2.67 8.20
CA GLU A 784 16.04 3.17 9.04
C GLU A 784 15.98 4.70 9.20
N GLY A 785 16.44 5.21 10.34
CA GLY A 785 16.42 6.64 10.69
C GLY A 785 15.03 7.25 10.91
N THR A 786 13.95 6.61 10.44
CA THR A 786 12.57 7.07 10.58
C THR A 786 12.07 7.02 12.02
N THR A 787 10.94 7.69 12.28
CA THR A 787 10.20 7.55 13.54
C THR A 787 9.21 6.39 13.53
N TRP A 788 9.07 5.66 12.40
CA TRP A 788 8.10 4.59 12.23
C TRP A 788 8.27 3.49 13.28
N LEU A 789 7.19 3.20 14.00
CA LEU A 789 7.23 2.44 15.25
C LEU A 789 7.51 0.94 15.08
N LEU A 790 7.45 0.43 13.84
CA LEU A 790 7.65 -0.98 13.48
C LEU A 790 8.98 -1.25 12.77
N ARG A 791 9.83 -0.22 12.58
CA ARG A 791 11.12 -0.31 11.86
C ARG A 791 12.11 -1.35 12.41
N ASN A 792 11.94 -1.75 13.67
CA ASN A 792 12.77 -2.73 14.38
C ASN A 792 12.20 -4.16 14.38
N ASP A 793 10.97 -4.36 13.88
CA ASP A 793 10.29 -5.66 13.89
C ASP A 793 10.91 -6.59 12.82
N VAL A 794 12.01 -7.20 13.24
CA VAL A 794 12.84 -8.16 12.53
C VAL A 794 12.97 -9.40 13.41
N THR A 795 12.92 -10.58 12.79
CA THR A 795 12.88 -11.90 13.44
C THR A 795 13.91 -12.82 12.78
N GLY A 796 14.76 -13.47 13.57
CA GLY A 796 15.64 -14.56 13.15
C GLY A 796 16.96 -14.17 12.48
N TYR A 797 17.13 -12.91 12.06
CA TYR A 797 18.37 -12.38 11.51
C TYR A 797 19.43 -12.14 12.59
N ASN A 798 20.70 -12.31 12.25
CA ASN A 798 21.82 -11.80 13.04
C ASN A 798 21.79 -10.26 13.04
N ARG A 799 22.24 -9.67 14.16
CA ARG A 799 22.21 -8.23 14.43
C ARG A 799 23.54 -7.70 14.99
N GLU A 800 24.60 -8.50 14.95
CA GLU A 800 25.94 -8.16 15.46
C GLU A 800 26.55 -6.96 14.72
N ASP A 801 26.56 -6.99 13.38
CA ASP A 801 26.94 -5.85 12.53
C ASP A 801 25.81 -4.82 12.35
N GLY A 802 24.80 -4.85 13.23
CA GLY A 802 23.62 -4.02 13.17
C GLY A 802 22.46 -4.62 12.38
N MET A 803 21.53 -3.76 11.98
CA MET A 803 20.25 -4.16 11.39
C MET A 803 20.39 -4.42 9.88
N PRO A 804 19.82 -5.51 9.30
CA PRO A 804 19.92 -5.80 7.87
C PRO A 804 19.27 -4.71 7.01
N GLU A 805 19.64 -4.58 5.73
CA GLU A 805 18.95 -3.66 4.81
C GLU A 805 17.47 -4.03 4.63
N ARG A 806 16.58 -3.03 4.61
CA ARG A 806 15.11 -3.22 4.61
C ARG A 806 14.41 -2.20 3.73
N ARG A 807 13.27 -2.58 3.15
CA ARG A 807 12.30 -1.64 2.59
C ARG A 807 10.89 -2.02 3.05
N ALA A 808 10.03 -1.03 3.23
CA ALA A 808 8.65 -1.20 3.67
C ALA A 808 7.68 -0.40 2.80
N ALA A 809 6.42 -0.79 2.78
CA ALA A 809 5.31 -0.05 2.19
C ALA A 809 4.05 -0.26 3.04
N ILE A 810 3.54 0.83 3.64
CA ILE A 810 2.34 0.80 4.48
C ILE A 810 1.10 0.51 3.61
N ILE A 811 0.11 -0.20 4.16
CA ILE A 811 -1.00 -0.90 3.47
C ILE A 811 -0.50 -2.20 2.81
N THR A 812 -1.12 -3.35 3.14
CA THR A 812 -0.67 -4.66 2.62
C THR A 812 -1.30 -5.04 1.29
N ALA A 813 -2.22 -4.23 0.77
CA ALA A 813 -2.82 -4.35 -0.57
C ALA A 813 -1.72 -4.35 -1.66
N SER A 814 -1.46 -5.50 -2.27
CA SER A 814 -0.27 -5.72 -3.11
C SER A 814 -0.43 -6.91 -4.06
N ARG A 815 0.32 -6.93 -5.17
CA ARG A 815 0.50 -8.12 -6.02
C ARG A 815 1.86 -8.74 -5.74
N LEU A 816 1.89 -10.04 -5.50
CA LEU A 816 3.12 -10.81 -5.27
C LEU A 816 3.23 -11.92 -6.34
N SER A 817 4.42 -12.16 -6.87
CA SER A 817 4.68 -13.31 -7.75
C SER A 817 4.81 -14.60 -6.94
N ARG A 818 4.49 -15.73 -7.56
CA ARG A 818 4.79 -17.08 -7.05
C ARG A 818 6.29 -17.26 -6.76
N ARG A 819 7.18 -16.57 -7.49
CA ARG A 819 8.62 -16.50 -7.21
C ARG A 819 8.87 -15.87 -5.83
N LEU A 820 8.39 -14.65 -5.60
CA LEU A 820 8.54 -13.95 -4.32
C LEU A 820 7.92 -14.74 -3.15
N LEU A 821 6.69 -15.24 -3.30
CA LEU A 821 6.02 -16.01 -2.24
C LEU A 821 6.75 -17.33 -1.93
N THR A 822 7.33 -18.01 -2.93
CA THR A 822 8.17 -19.20 -2.72
C THR A 822 9.45 -18.86 -1.95
N THR A 823 10.09 -17.73 -2.28
CA THR A 823 11.27 -17.23 -1.55
C THR A 823 10.91 -16.90 -0.09
N MET A 824 9.85 -16.10 0.14
CA MET A 824 9.37 -15.77 1.49
C MET A 824 9.06 -17.02 2.31
N HIS A 825 8.37 -18.02 1.70
CA HIS A 825 8.10 -19.30 2.34
C HIS A 825 9.38 -20.06 2.73
N ARG A 826 10.39 -20.10 1.85
CA ARG A 826 11.69 -20.76 2.14
C ARG A 826 12.43 -20.05 3.27
N GLU A 827 12.52 -18.73 3.23
CA GLU A 827 13.18 -17.93 4.27
C GLU A 827 12.55 -18.16 5.65
N THR A 828 11.23 -18.05 5.77
CA THR A 828 10.53 -18.29 7.06
C THR A 828 10.61 -19.76 7.52
N SER A 829 10.58 -20.73 6.60
CA SER A 829 10.56 -22.17 6.95
C SER A 829 11.94 -22.81 7.16
N MET A 830 13.01 -22.24 6.61
CA MET A 830 14.37 -22.80 6.67
C MET A 830 15.35 -21.94 7.48
N LYS A 831 15.37 -20.62 7.29
CA LYS A 831 16.25 -19.69 8.02
C LYS A 831 15.61 -19.09 9.27
N ARG A 832 14.28 -19.22 9.42
CA ARG A 832 13.48 -18.58 10.49
C ARG A 832 13.43 -17.05 10.39
N HIS A 833 13.65 -16.52 9.18
CA HIS A 833 13.54 -15.10 8.89
C HIS A 833 12.08 -14.66 8.78
N SER A 834 11.77 -13.54 9.43
CA SER A 834 10.54 -12.79 9.20
C SER A 834 10.71 -11.33 9.60
N MET A 835 9.76 -10.50 9.21
CA MET A 835 9.67 -9.08 9.57
C MET A 835 8.19 -8.67 9.62
N PHE A 836 7.90 -7.47 10.13
CA PHE A 836 6.53 -6.95 10.12
C PHE A 836 5.86 -7.03 8.72
N SER A 837 4.56 -7.30 8.71
CA SER A 837 3.68 -7.42 7.54
C SER A 837 4.01 -6.44 6.40
N GLU A 838 4.10 -5.14 6.69
CA GLU A 838 4.31 -4.07 5.69
C GLU A 838 5.78 -3.94 5.22
N MET A 839 6.68 -4.77 5.75
CA MET A 839 8.14 -4.76 5.51
C MET A 839 8.65 -6.07 4.89
N TRP A 840 7.99 -7.20 5.17
CA TRP A 840 8.46 -8.53 4.79
C TRP A 840 8.55 -8.78 3.27
N PRO A 841 7.50 -8.55 2.45
CA PRO A 841 7.59 -8.82 1.01
C PRO A 841 8.59 -7.91 0.29
N ALA A 842 8.63 -6.63 0.68
CA ALA A 842 9.51 -5.62 0.12
C ALA A 842 10.98 -5.89 0.44
N THR A 843 11.29 -6.30 1.68
CA THR A 843 12.65 -6.67 2.07
C THR A 843 13.08 -8.00 1.47
N THR A 844 12.20 -9.00 1.38
CA THR A 844 12.52 -10.25 0.68
C THR A 844 12.81 -10.00 -0.81
N ALA A 845 12.05 -9.10 -1.46
CA ALA A 845 12.36 -8.71 -2.83
C ALA A 845 13.74 -8.03 -2.97
N LEU A 846 14.15 -7.23 -1.98
CA LEU A 846 15.48 -6.61 -1.92
C LEU A 846 16.62 -7.64 -1.74
N HIS A 847 16.48 -8.57 -0.77
CA HIS A 847 17.52 -9.54 -0.42
C HIS A 847 17.85 -10.55 -1.54
N HIS A 848 16.89 -10.79 -2.44
CA HIS A 848 17.01 -11.72 -3.57
C HIS A 848 17.08 -11.03 -4.95
N GLY A 849 17.12 -9.69 -4.98
CA GLY A 849 17.25 -8.91 -6.21
C GLY A 849 16.01 -8.95 -7.12
N LEU A 850 14.84 -9.25 -6.57
CA LEU A 850 13.58 -9.38 -7.30
C LEU A 850 13.01 -8.00 -7.72
N LYS A 851 12.12 -7.97 -8.73
CA LYS A 851 11.61 -6.71 -9.28
C LYS A 851 10.43 -6.19 -8.45
N ALA A 852 10.72 -5.40 -7.41
CA ALA A 852 9.69 -4.64 -6.70
C ALA A 852 9.39 -3.30 -7.41
N VAL A 853 8.12 -2.89 -7.42
CA VAL A 853 7.65 -1.64 -8.03
C VAL A 853 6.58 -0.97 -7.15
N TYR A 854 6.78 0.30 -6.82
CA TYR A 854 5.70 1.18 -6.36
C TYR A 854 4.98 1.74 -7.60
N VAL A 855 3.65 1.57 -7.65
CA VAL A 855 2.80 2.07 -8.74
C VAL A 855 2.21 3.43 -8.33
N PRO A 856 2.64 4.55 -8.94
CA PRO A 856 2.21 5.91 -8.59
C PRO A 856 0.83 6.23 -9.18
N HIS A 857 -0.21 5.58 -8.65
CA HIS A 857 -1.60 5.85 -9.01
C HIS A 857 -2.05 7.24 -8.53
N SER A 858 -3.10 7.79 -9.16
CA SER A 858 -3.71 9.04 -8.73
C SER A 858 -4.11 8.99 -7.25
N VAL A 859 -3.55 9.91 -6.46
CA VAL A 859 -3.93 10.22 -5.07
C VAL A 859 -4.35 11.69 -5.00
N TYR A 860 -5.54 11.91 -4.45
CA TYR A 860 -6.16 13.23 -4.30
C TYR A 860 -6.07 13.67 -2.82
N ILE A 861 -6.34 14.95 -2.54
CA ILE A 861 -6.18 15.53 -1.19
C ILE A 861 -7.28 16.55 -0.89
N ASP A 862 -7.78 16.60 0.34
CA ASP A 862 -8.97 17.37 0.70
C ASP A 862 -8.79 18.91 0.75
N ARG A 863 -7.55 19.41 0.72
CA ARG A 863 -7.21 20.84 0.88
C ARG A 863 -6.24 21.34 -0.19
N LYS A 864 -6.29 22.64 -0.49
CA LYS A 864 -5.38 23.33 -1.44
C LYS A 864 -4.00 23.59 -0.81
N TRP A 865 -3.21 22.54 -0.58
CA TRP A 865 -1.81 22.64 -0.10
C TRP A 865 -0.93 23.27 -1.20
N PRO A 866 0.09 24.11 -0.88
CA PRO A 866 1.08 24.52 -1.88
C PRO A 866 1.82 23.28 -2.43
N THR A 867 1.92 23.12 -3.75
CA THR A 867 2.42 21.87 -4.37
C THR A 867 3.85 21.53 -3.94
N ARG A 868 4.74 22.53 -3.90
CA ARG A 868 6.12 22.43 -3.36
C ARG A 868 6.16 22.08 -1.88
N TYR A 869 5.12 22.40 -1.10
CA TYR A 869 5.01 21.99 0.30
C TYR A 869 4.55 20.54 0.43
N VAL A 870 3.68 20.05 -0.46
CA VAL A 870 3.35 18.60 -0.53
C VAL A 870 4.61 17.80 -0.83
N GLU A 871 5.35 18.15 -1.88
CA GLU A 871 6.59 17.45 -2.23
C GLU A 871 7.61 17.47 -1.07
N ALA A 872 7.90 18.65 -0.50
CA ALA A 872 8.83 18.78 0.62
C ALA A 872 8.38 18.11 1.94
N VAL A 873 7.11 17.70 2.08
CA VAL A 873 6.60 16.94 3.24
C VAL A 873 6.61 15.44 2.97
N PHE A 874 6.16 15.00 1.80
CA PHE A 874 6.05 13.57 1.47
C PHE A 874 7.40 12.97 1.04
N ASN A 875 8.29 13.76 0.44
CA ASN A 875 9.69 13.40 0.11
C ASN A 875 10.70 13.99 1.12
N ALA A 876 10.29 14.14 2.39
CA ALA A 876 11.08 14.74 3.46
C ALA A 876 12.22 13.84 4.03
N GLY A 877 12.61 12.78 3.35
CA GLY A 877 13.57 11.76 3.79
C GLY A 877 15.04 12.07 3.50
N ARG A 878 15.87 11.01 3.49
CA ARG A 878 17.27 11.04 3.04
C ARG A 878 17.31 11.28 1.53
N ASN A 879 18.12 12.23 1.05
CA ASN A 879 18.26 12.58 -0.38
C ASN A 879 16.95 12.76 -1.18
N GLY A 880 15.87 13.20 -0.53
CA GLY A 880 14.56 13.37 -1.19
C GLY A 880 13.76 12.08 -1.37
N ALA A 881 14.14 10.99 -0.70
CA ALA A 881 13.29 9.82 -0.47
C ALA A 881 12.11 10.16 0.46
N SER A 882 11.15 9.25 0.62
CA SER A 882 10.11 9.33 1.64
C SER A 882 10.55 8.75 3.01
N GLY A 883 11.62 7.94 3.04
CA GLY A 883 12.18 7.27 4.23
C GLY A 883 13.64 7.66 4.55
N GLY A 884 14.35 6.83 5.31
CA GLY A 884 15.79 6.96 5.59
C GLY A 884 16.19 8.10 6.55
N ALA A 885 15.22 8.83 7.12
CA ALA A 885 15.49 9.97 8.00
C ALA A 885 14.34 10.25 8.99
N ARG A 886 14.64 10.88 10.12
CA ARG A 886 13.68 11.22 11.20
C ARG A 886 12.51 12.11 10.73
N THR A 887 12.74 12.87 9.66
CA THR A 887 11.80 13.77 9.00
C THR A 887 10.87 13.10 8.00
N SER A 888 11.06 11.80 7.73
CA SER A 888 10.17 10.95 6.91
C SER A 888 8.69 11.19 7.25
N VAL A 889 7.83 11.06 6.24
CA VAL A 889 6.37 11.14 6.42
C VAL A 889 5.81 9.92 7.18
N PHE A 890 6.59 8.85 7.33
CA PHE A 890 6.24 7.63 8.06
C PHE A 890 6.72 7.67 9.52
N GLY A 891 5.88 7.20 10.45
CA GLY A 891 6.00 7.46 11.90
C GLY A 891 5.23 8.70 12.36
N ASP A 892 5.87 9.56 13.18
CA ASP A 892 5.26 10.73 13.84
C ASP A 892 4.56 11.70 12.86
N ARG A 893 4.92 11.65 11.59
CA ARG A 893 4.44 12.53 10.51
C ARG A 893 3.29 11.94 9.68
N GLU A 894 2.80 10.75 10.00
CA GLU A 894 1.70 10.11 9.27
C GLU A 894 0.38 10.91 9.32
N HIS A 895 0.26 11.85 10.26
CA HIS A 895 -0.83 12.82 10.33
C HIS A 895 -1.04 13.61 9.02
N ASN A 896 -0.01 13.76 8.17
CA ASN A 896 -0.10 14.43 6.86
C ASN A 896 -0.95 13.66 5.84
N PHE A 897 -1.13 12.35 6.02
CA PHE A 897 -1.98 11.53 5.15
C PHE A 897 -3.49 11.67 5.44
N ARG A 898 -3.91 12.28 6.56
CA ARG A 898 -5.32 12.30 6.99
C ARG A 898 -6.29 12.83 5.94
N GLY A 899 -5.84 13.78 5.12
CA GLY A 899 -6.61 14.39 4.04
C GLY A 899 -6.44 13.74 2.66
N THR A 900 -5.63 12.70 2.49
CA THR A 900 -5.43 12.05 1.17
C THR A 900 -6.51 11.00 0.89
N THR A 901 -6.66 10.54 -0.36
CA THR A 901 -7.56 9.42 -0.68
C THR A 901 -6.98 8.03 -0.38
N TRP A 902 -5.72 7.94 0.02
CA TRP A 902 -5.00 6.67 0.12
C TRP A 902 -3.99 6.66 1.28
N PHE A 903 -4.46 6.26 2.47
CA PHE A 903 -3.61 5.86 3.61
C PHE A 903 -4.46 5.22 4.71
N TYR A 904 -3.94 4.26 5.49
CA TYR A 904 -4.77 3.53 6.48
C TYR A 904 -5.45 4.41 7.55
N SER A 905 -4.94 5.61 7.82
CA SER A 905 -5.51 6.59 8.76
C SER A 905 -6.14 7.82 8.08
N ALA A 906 -6.42 7.75 6.76
CA ALA A 906 -7.10 8.82 6.03
C ALA A 906 -8.60 8.91 6.37
N GLY A 907 -9.09 10.12 6.65
CA GLY A 907 -10.51 10.39 6.90
C GLY A 907 -11.29 10.80 5.66
N PHE A 908 -10.61 11.42 4.69
CA PHE A 908 -11.21 11.90 3.44
C PHE A 908 -11.90 10.81 2.58
N PRO A 909 -11.35 9.59 2.37
CA PRO A 909 -11.91 8.67 1.39
C PRO A 909 -13.27 8.10 1.78
N SER A 910 -13.51 7.79 3.07
CA SER A 910 -14.85 7.35 3.52
C SER A 910 -15.88 8.48 3.38
N ASN A 911 -15.51 9.73 3.68
CA ASN A 911 -16.40 10.88 3.53
C ASN A 911 -16.76 11.14 2.05
N LEU A 912 -15.77 11.09 1.15
CA LEU A 912 -15.97 11.24 -0.29
C LEU A 912 -16.84 10.11 -0.86
N TYR A 913 -16.59 8.85 -0.46
CA TYR A 913 -17.36 7.70 -0.95
C TYR A 913 -18.83 7.75 -0.50
N ARG A 914 -19.08 8.09 0.77
CA ARG A 914 -20.44 8.27 1.31
C ARG A 914 -21.21 9.37 0.58
N ARG A 915 -20.56 10.50 0.25
CA ARG A 915 -21.17 11.58 -0.56
C ARG A 915 -21.46 11.15 -2.00
N TRP A 916 -20.56 10.40 -2.64
CA TRP A 916 -20.76 9.85 -3.99
C TRP A 916 -21.90 8.82 -4.07
N LEU A 917 -22.10 8.05 -3.00
CA LEU A 917 -23.29 7.20 -2.83
C LEU A 917 -24.61 7.99 -2.63
N GLY A 918 -24.56 9.32 -2.51
CA GLY A 918 -25.74 10.18 -2.34
C GLY A 918 -26.13 10.45 -0.89
N TYR A 919 -25.26 10.15 0.09
CA TYR A 919 -25.52 10.39 1.51
C TYR A 919 -24.93 11.70 2.04
N LYS A 920 -25.50 12.19 3.15
CA LYS A 920 -25.02 13.39 3.85
C LYS A 920 -23.84 13.06 4.75
N VAL A 921 -22.82 13.92 4.70
CA VAL A 921 -21.66 13.87 5.61
C VAL A 921 -21.34 15.31 6.04
N ASP A 922 -21.29 15.58 7.34
CA ASP A 922 -21.10 16.93 7.92
C ASP A 922 -22.16 17.95 7.47
N ASN A 923 -23.42 17.51 7.34
CA ASN A 923 -24.61 18.21 6.78
C ASN A 923 -24.58 18.45 5.25
N ASP A 924 -23.44 18.21 4.62
CA ASP A 924 -23.12 18.48 3.22
C ASP A 924 -23.43 17.26 2.32
N GLY A 925 -23.87 17.50 1.08
CA GLY A 925 -24.34 16.48 0.14
C GLY A 925 -25.79 16.02 0.38
N GLY A 926 -26.12 14.82 -0.11
CA GLY A 926 -27.43 14.18 0.03
C GLY A 926 -28.44 14.50 -1.08
N GLU A 927 -29.49 13.68 -1.20
CA GLU A 927 -30.58 13.79 -2.19
C GLU A 927 -31.06 15.23 -2.47
N LYS A 928 -31.29 16.06 -1.44
CA LYS A 928 -31.74 17.45 -1.62
C LYS A 928 -30.76 18.29 -2.43
N GLU A 929 -29.46 18.05 -2.28
CA GLU A 929 -28.40 18.77 -2.99
C GLU A 929 -28.19 18.20 -4.40
N GLU A 930 -28.24 16.88 -4.58
CA GLU A 930 -28.20 16.28 -5.92
C GLU A 930 -29.34 16.81 -6.79
N LEU A 931 -30.56 16.84 -6.24
CA LEU A 931 -31.73 17.32 -6.94
C LEU A 931 -31.69 18.84 -7.18
N ALA A 932 -31.26 19.64 -6.20
CA ALA A 932 -31.27 21.12 -6.27
C ALA A 932 -29.98 21.76 -6.82
N GLY A 933 -28.96 20.96 -7.12
CA GLY A 933 -27.64 21.41 -7.54
C GLY A 933 -27.19 20.78 -8.86
N GLU A 934 -25.98 20.24 -8.86
CA GLU A 934 -25.30 19.75 -10.07
C GLU A 934 -25.70 18.33 -10.49
N GLY A 935 -26.68 17.71 -9.83
CA GLY A 935 -26.96 16.28 -9.95
C GLY A 935 -26.10 15.41 -9.06
N ARG A 936 -26.28 14.10 -9.15
CA ARG A 936 -25.43 13.12 -8.44
C ARG A 936 -23.95 13.28 -8.82
N LEU A 937 -23.07 13.05 -7.85
CA LEU A 937 -21.62 13.19 -8.00
C LEU A 937 -21.06 12.19 -9.04
N CYS A 938 -20.04 12.62 -9.78
CA CYS A 938 -19.35 11.79 -10.77
C CYS A 938 -17.83 11.88 -10.57
N LEU A 939 -17.17 10.77 -10.27
CA LEU A 939 -15.73 10.74 -9.91
C LEU A 939 -14.90 10.04 -11.01
N PRO A 940 -13.72 10.55 -11.37
CA PRO A 940 -12.77 9.81 -12.22
C PRO A 940 -12.25 8.55 -11.51
N PRO A 941 -11.56 7.62 -12.21
CA PRO A 941 -10.92 6.46 -11.59
C PRO A 941 -9.98 6.86 -10.46
N MET A 942 -10.32 6.49 -9.23
CA MET A 942 -9.51 6.77 -8.06
C MET A 942 -9.63 5.65 -7.02
N MET A 943 -8.52 5.38 -6.35
CA MET A 943 -8.44 4.48 -5.20
C MET A 943 -8.80 5.23 -3.93
N LEU A 944 -9.61 4.59 -3.09
CA LEU A 944 -10.14 5.13 -1.83
C LEU A 944 -9.84 4.14 -0.70
N HIS A 945 -9.03 4.55 0.27
CA HIS A 945 -8.69 3.72 1.43
C HIS A 945 -8.33 4.56 2.67
N PRO A 946 -8.93 4.27 3.86
CA PRO A 946 -9.98 3.27 4.11
C PRO A 946 -11.39 3.76 3.76
N VAL A 947 -12.26 2.80 3.45
CA VAL A 947 -13.72 2.95 3.44
C VAL A 947 -14.30 1.83 4.31
N LYS A 948 -15.00 2.19 5.40
CA LYS A 948 -15.53 1.26 6.41
C LYS A 948 -16.97 1.60 6.76
N ASP A 949 -17.73 0.59 7.21
CA ASP A 949 -19.09 0.71 7.77
C ASP A 949 -20.09 1.47 6.89
N VAL A 950 -20.12 1.17 5.59
CA VAL A 950 -21.03 1.81 4.63
C VAL A 950 -22.42 1.16 4.70
N GLN A 951 -23.26 1.73 5.56
CA GLN A 951 -24.66 1.33 5.71
C GLN A 951 -25.52 2.06 4.68
N LEU A 952 -26.18 1.31 3.79
CA LEU A 952 -27.08 1.82 2.76
C LEU A 952 -28.53 1.84 3.27
N VAL A 953 -29.38 2.69 2.68
CA VAL A 953 -30.83 2.64 2.91
C VAL A 953 -31.44 1.56 2.02
N ILE A 954 -32.08 0.56 2.62
CA ILE A 954 -32.61 -0.61 1.90
C ILE A 954 -34.15 -0.56 1.81
N ASP A 955 -34.68 -0.60 0.59
CA ASP A 955 -36.10 -0.90 0.33
C ASP A 955 -36.33 -2.41 0.16
N ASN A 956 -36.93 -3.02 1.19
CA ASN A 956 -37.40 -4.41 1.17
C ASN A 956 -38.63 -4.62 0.26
N GLY A 957 -39.22 -3.55 -0.26
CA GLY A 957 -40.48 -3.54 -1.01
C GLY A 957 -41.71 -3.76 -0.14
N ASP A 958 -41.57 -3.68 1.18
CA ASP A 958 -42.67 -3.81 2.14
C ASP A 958 -43.55 -2.57 2.10
N VAL A 959 -44.59 -2.66 1.26
CA VAL A 959 -45.75 -1.77 1.28
C VAL A 959 -46.24 -1.69 2.72
N ARG A 960 -46.15 -0.50 3.32
CA ARG A 960 -46.96 -0.18 4.51
C ARG A 960 -48.41 -0.27 4.08
N ASP A 961 -49.18 -1.18 4.67
CA ASP A 961 -50.62 -1.24 4.42
C ASP A 961 -51.23 0.16 4.68
N GLU A 962 -51.93 0.72 3.68
CA GLU A 962 -52.72 1.94 3.82
C GLU A 962 -53.98 1.64 4.63
N GLY A 963 -53.79 1.32 5.92
CA GLY A 963 -54.79 0.74 6.80
C GLY A 963 -54.68 1.13 8.28
N GLU A 964 -53.55 1.68 8.75
CA GLU A 964 -53.52 2.33 10.07
C GLU A 964 -54.16 3.72 9.98
N VAL A 965 -55.41 3.78 10.45
CA VAL A 965 -56.27 4.97 10.49
C VAL A 965 -55.57 6.15 11.14
N ALA A 966 -55.63 7.32 10.49
CA ALA A 966 -55.15 8.58 11.05
C ALA A 966 -55.84 8.89 12.39
N LEU A 967 -55.10 8.79 13.49
CA LEU A 967 -55.50 9.37 14.76
C LEU A 967 -55.41 10.90 14.66
N PRO A 968 -56.44 11.65 15.08
CA PRO A 968 -56.41 13.10 14.99
C PRO A 968 -55.34 13.67 15.93
N VAL A 969 -54.55 14.62 15.41
CA VAL A 969 -53.67 15.45 16.25
C VAL A 969 -54.55 16.28 17.18
N ALA A 970 -54.39 16.10 18.48
CA ALA A 970 -54.98 17.00 19.47
C ALA A 970 -54.21 18.32 19.47
N GLU A 971 -54.94 19.43 19.43
CA GLU A 971 -54.41 20.74 19.77
C GLU A 971 -54.20 20.81 21.29
N GLU A 972 -52.98 21.10 21.74
CA GLU A 972 -52.74 21.62 23.10
C GLU A 972 -51.83 22.85 23.00
N GLU A 973 -52.23 23.92 23.70
CA GLU A 973 -51.60 25.24 23.69
C GLU A 973 -50.55 25.37 24.81
N SER A 974 -49.30 25.72 24.49
CA SER A 974 -48.45 26.62 25.31
C SER A 974 -47.15 27.02 24.57
#